data_AF-A0A7K3MYS4-F1
#
_entry.id   AF-A0A7K3MYS4-F1
#
_cell.length_a   1.000
_cell.length_b   1.000
_cell.length_c   1.000
_cell.angle_alpha   90.00
_cell.angle_beta   90.00
_cell.angle_gamma   90.00
#
_symmetry.space_group_name_H-M   'P 1'
#
loop_
_entity.id
_entity.type
_entity.pdbx_description
1 polymer ?
#
loop_
_entity_poly.entity_id
_entity_poly.type
_entity_poly.pdbx_seq_one_letter_code
_entity_poly.pdbx_strand_id
1 'polypeptide(L)'
;MKKQLVFLIITSLISVQAFSKVWTISDANLKVQFDDQTALLSVSDKRCNKVWNQSPLKEKYVVKKTSIEGNEITVSLSGKFPFKVIYTLNSKSALEIQLIADKKLQVDNFEFPSAFETPNTNHYLLLTDSEGLLLPVDDTEYPIGSKEERPFFCGGNTAMAWMGMVDKQFETGYMAILETPYDANFHTQKVNDLITFSTVWQPSLGKFGYDRKVTYHFFDKGGYVAQAKTYREHIWKKNKVITLRENEKKTPALAKIIGAVHLYVWDNAREVSFAQELKDSGIEKAFIIWNPNHTPYPEVGYDKKIAALGYASGGYELFTDLKLRDTVKKAFTPSKEGLYLGRTSYNGQFNDLAARTKDGKTYSNNFGHTSCPLAIRPEIIKRVERELREYPHESYFVDVYQANGLFECYSDKHPLTREQFVNEVRKNYQLLTDEYHQFMGGEWGADFLGSNSVYVHGMMTLHRTWWGTEIDNKNTIYYTGNWKNNSRPTQMLGTRVAPDKYLKYSINEYSRVPLYELVYHDAVVTSWRWEDSNHHNPEIWWKKDLFNMLYGSAPLWNLAHEQWEENKVTFIESYKNVCPWLQKIGYDELISHRFVTPDHKVQESVFSSGNRITVNFSDEDIIFEGKTIKAKGFLTFTK
;
A
#
# COMPACT_ATOMS: atom_id res chain seq x y z
N MET A 1 38.91 -25.30 -79.58
CA MET A 1 38.17 -24.52 -78.55
C MET A 1 37.69 -25.45 -77.47
N LYS A 2 38.05 -25.16 -76.21
CA LYS A 2 37.86 -26.03 -75.02
C LYS A 2 36.38 -26.14 -74.61
N LYS A 3 35.91 -27.35 -74.32
CA LYS A 3 34.65 -27.61 -73.61
C LYS A 3 34.87 -27.36 -72.12
N GLN A 4 34.11 -26.45 -71.51
CA GLN A 4 33.99 -26.30 -70.05
C GLN A 4 32.71 -27.00 -69.60
N LEU A 5 32.88 -27.99 -68.71
CA LEU A 5 31.80 -28.64 -67.97
C LEU A 5 31.54 -27.79 -66.72
N VAL A 6 30.32 -27.25 -66.57
CA VAL A 6 29.89 -26.59 -65.33
C VAL A 6 29.21 -27.63 -64.45
N PHE A 7 29.84 -27.99 -63.33
CA PHE A 7 29.22 -28.80 -62.28
C PHE A 7 28.41 -27.88 -61.37
N LEU A 8 27.08 -28.03 -61.39
CA LEU A 8 26.18 -27.35 -60.46
C LEU A 8 26.16 -28.17 -59.16
N ILE A 9 26.87 -27.70 -58.12
CA ILE A 9 26.78 -28.28 -56.78
C ILE A 9 25.51 -27.72 -56.13
N ILE A 10 24.45 -28.53 -56.08
CA ILE A 10 23.28 -28.27 -55.25
C ILE A 10 23.67 -28.61 -53.81
N THR A 11 24.10 -27.61 -53.04
CA THR A 11 24.19 -27.71 -51.58
C THR A 11 22.77 -27.67 -51.03
N SER A 12 22.23 -28.84 -50.71
CA SER A 12 21.03 -29.00 -49.89
C SER A 12 21.31 -28.38 -48.52
N LEU A 13 20.78 -27.17 -48.28
CA LEU A 13 20.65 -26.60 -46.94
C LEU A 13 19.67 -27.48 -46.17
N ILE A 14 20.21 -28.45 -45.43
CA ILE A 14 19.47 -29.13 -44.37
C ILE A 14 19.25 -28.06 -43.29
N SER A 15 18.06 -27.47 -43.25
CA SER A 15 17.60 -26.76 -42.08
C SER A 15 17.52 -27.77 -40.94
N VAL A 16 18.49 -27.72 -40.03
CA VAL A 16 18.35 -28.38 -38.74
C VAL A 16 17.20 -27.65 -38.04
N GLN A 17 15.99 -28.18 -38.14
CA GLN A 17 14.91 -27.85 -37.21
C GLN A 17 15.45 -28.25 -35.83
N ALA A 18 15.92 -27.26 -35.07
CA ALA A 18 16.17 -27.46 -33.66
C ALA A 18 14.84 -27.87 -33.04
N PHE A 19 14.71 -29.13 -32.65
CA PHE A 19 13.53 -29.61 -31.93
C PHE A 19 13.47 -28.85 -30.61
N SER A 20 12.46 -27.99 -30.43
CA SER A 20 12.12 -27.41 -29.13
C SER A 20 11.96 -28.53 -28.12
N LYS A 21 12.68 -28.44 -27.00
CA LYS A 21 12.54 -29.40 -25.90
C LYS A 21 11.78 -28.72 -24.77
N VAL A 22 10.62 -29.29 -24.47
CA VAL A 22 9.78 -28.85 -23.36
C VAL A 22 10.16 -29.63 -22.10
N TRP A 23 10.66 -28.92 -21.09
CA TRP A 23 11.06 -29.43 -19.79
C TRP A 23 9.89 -29.34 -18.83
N THR A 24 9.60 -30.40 -18.07
CA THR A 24 8.37 -30.47 -17.26
C THR A 24 8.67 -30.89 -15.83
N ILE A 25 8.16 -30.12 -14.86
CA ILE A 25 8.04 -30.50 -13.45
C ILE A 25 6.56 -30.56 -13.08
N SER A 26 6.17 -31.46 -12.18
CA SER A 26 4.77 -31.66 -11.85
C SER A 26 4.58 -32.32 -10.49
N ASP A 27 3.50 -31.98 -9.80
CA ASP A 27 3.03 -32.65 -8.59
C ASP A 27 1.56 -33.07 -8.76
N ALA A 28 0.86 -33.32 -7.65
CA ALA A 28 -0.56 -33.68 -7.68
C ALA A 28 -1.47 -32.58 -8.25
N ASN A 29 -1.11 -31.31 -8.11
CA ASN A 29 -1.98 -30.17 -8.41
C ASN A 29 -1.54 -29.43 -9.68
N LEU A 30 -0.24 -29.23 -9.89
CA LEU A 30 0.29 -28.43 -10.98
C LEU A 30 1.16 -29.25 -11.92
N LYS A 31 1.18 -28.81 -13.18
CA LYS A 31 2.17 -29.18 -14.18
C LYS A 31 2.76 -27.89 -14.75
N VAL A 32 4.07 -27.70 -14.59
CA VAL A 32 4.81 -26.55 -15.12
C VAL A 32 5.67 -27.03 -16.27
N GLN A 33 5.56 -26.36 -17.41
CA GLN A 33 6.30 -26.66 -18.62
C GLN A 33 7.13 -25.45 -19.04
N PHE A 34 8.42 -25.66 -19.28
CA PHE A 34 9.36 -24.66 -19.80
C PHE A 34 9.80 -25.05 -21.20
N ASP A 35 9.58 -24.18 -22.18
CA ASP A 35 10.05 -24.35 -23.56
C ASP A 35 11.40 -23.67 -23.74
N ASP A 36 12.44 -24.46 -24.06
CA ASP A 36 13.80 -23.93 -24.21
C ASP A 36 14.05 -23.14 -25.49
N GLN A 37 13.14 -23.18 -26.47
CA GLN A 37 13.22 -22.36 -27.67
C GLN A 37 12.69 -20.95 -27.40
N THR A 38 11.58 -20.83 -26.67
CA THR A 38 10.91 -19.54 -26.41
C THR A 38 11.29 -18.94 -25.06
N ALA A 39 11.88 -19.73 -24.16
CA ALA A 39 12.13 -19.39 -22.75
C ALA A 39 10.86 -19.02 -21.96
N LEU A 40 9.70 -19.53 -22.39
CA LEU A 40 8.40 -19.28 -21.77
C LEU A 40 7.93 -20.46 -20.91
N LEU A 41 7.08 -20.13 -19.94
CA LEU A 41 6.38 -21.10 -19.10
C LEU A 41 4.91 -21.26 -19.52
N SER A 42 4.41 -22.48 -19.33
CA SER A 42 3.00 -22.79 -19.24
C SER A 42 2.73 -23.52 -17.93
N VAL A 43 1.69 -23.14 -17.20
CA VAL A 43 1.28 -23.78 -15.94
C VAL A 43 -0.13 -24.30 -16.07
N SER A 44 -0.29 -25.62 -15.96
CA SER A 44 -1.61 -26.27 -15.89
C SER A 44 -1.98 -26.55 -14.44
N ASP A 45 -3.11 -26.04 -14.00
CA ASP A 45 -3.74 -26.38 -12.73
C ASP A 45 -4.73 -27.53 -12.93
N LYS A 46 -4.36 -28.72 -12.45
CA LYS A 46 -5.11 -29.97 -12.62
C LYS A 46 -6.39 -30.00 -11.79
N ARG A 47 -6.51 -29.14 -10.77
CA ARG A 47 -7.69 -29.08 -9.90
C ARG A 47 -8.88 -28.44 -10.59
N CYS A 48 -8.62 -27.47 -11.47
CA CYS A 48 -9.65 -26.72 -12.21
C CYS A 48 -9.52 -26.79 -13.74
N ASN A 49 -8.57 -27.59 -14.26
CA ASN A 49 -8.28 -27.74 -15.68
C ASN A 49 -7.96 -26.42 -16.41
N LYS A 50 -7.41 -25.42 -15.69
CA LYS A 50 -6.97 -24.16 -16.29
C LYS A 50 -5.51 -24.23 -16.71
N VAL A 51 -5.17 -23.56 -17.80
CA VAL A 51 -3.80 -23.43 -18.30
C VAL A 51 -3.47 -21.94 -18.42
N TRP A 52 -2.37 -21.54 -17.77
CA TRP A 52 -1.83 -20.19 -17.80
C TRP A 52 -0.58 -20.19 -18.68
N ASN A 53 -0.64 -19.49 -19.80
CA ASN A 53 0.47 -19.36 -20.74
C ASN A 53 1.10 -17.98 -20.59
N GLN A 54 2.42 -17.90 -20.73
CA GLN A 54 3.10 -16.61 -20.74
C GLN A 54 3.01 -15.93 -22.10
N SER A 55 2.88 -14.61 -22.08
CA SER A 55 3.07 -13.75 -23.25
C SER A 55 4.52 -13.81 -23.72
N PRO A 56 4.79 -13.50 -25.01
CA PRO A 56 6.16 -13.38 -25.49
C PRO A 56 7.00 -12.43 -24.64
N LEU A 57 8.24 -12.83 -24.36
CA LEU A 57 9.19 -11.98 -23.64
C LEU A 57 9.48 -10.70 -24.44
N LYS A 58 9.51 -9.55 -23.76
CA LYS A 58 9.93 -8.28 -24.37
C LYS A 58 11.40 -8.30 -24.79
N GLU A 59 12.23 -8.91 -23.95
CA GLU A 59 13.66 -9.09 -24.23
C GLU A 59 13.94 -10.46 -24.84
N LYS A 60 14.93 -10.53 -25.73
CA LYS A 60 15.38 -11.81 -26.30
C LYS A 60 16.37 -12.47 -25.35
N TYR A 61 16.02 -13.64 -24.84
CA TYR A 61 16.91 -14.51 -24.08
C TYR A 61 17.26 -15.76 -24.89
N VAL A 62 18.50 -16.21 -24.77
CA VAL A 62 19.01 -17.46 -25.36
C VAL A 62 19.28 -18.45 -24.24
N VAL A 63 18.65 -19.62 -24.30
CA VAL A 63 18.91 -20.73 -23.40
C VAL A 63 20.27 -21.35 -23.73
N LYS A 64 21.19 -21.36 -22.75
CA LYS A 64 22.53 -21.93 -22.89
C LYS A 64 22.61 -23.36 -22.35
N LYS A 65 21.89 -23.63 -21.28
CA LYS A 65 21.84 -24.94 -20.63
C LYS A 65 20.56 -25.06 -19.84
N THR A 66 19.92 -26.22 -19.93
CA THR A 66 18.80 -26.59 -19.07
C THR A 66 19.11 -27.93 -18.42
N SER A 67 18.82 -28.05 -17.13
CA SER A 67 18.86 -29.29 -16.38
C SER A 67 17.63 -29.40 -15.51
N ILE A 68 17.22 -30.63 -15.21
CA ILE A 68 16.11 -30.93 -14.33
C ILE A 68 16.59 -31.89 -13.24
N GLU A 69 16.26 -31.61 -11.99
CA GLU A 69 16.54 -32.46 -10.84
C GLU A 69 15.31 -32.44 -9.91
N GLY A 70 14.64 -33.58 -9.78
CA GLY A 70 13.37 -33.65 -9.03
C GLY A 70 12.33 -32.67 -9.57
N ASN A 71 11.83 -31.79 -8.70
CA ASN A 71 10.85 -30.75 -9.01
C ASN A 71 11.49 -29.38 -9.31
N GLU A 72 12.74 -29.38 -9.75
CA GLU A 72 13.49 -28.17 -10.08
C GLU A 72 13.97 -28.20 -11.54
N ILE A 73 13.72 -27.11 -12.28
CA ILE A 73 14.34 -26.85 -13.59
C ILE A 73 15.33 -25.70 -13.41
N THR A 74 16.61 -25.97 -13.63
CA THR A 74 17.65 -24.96 -13.67
C THR A 74 17.98 -24.60 -15.13
N VAL A 75 17.90 -23.31 -15.46
CA VAL A 75 18.16 -22.77 -16.80
C VAL A 75 19.25 -21.70 -16.72
N SER A 76 20.27 -21.81 -17.56
CA SER A 76 21.24 -20.72 -17.79
C SER A 76 20.80 -19.93 -19.01
N LEU A 77 20.50 -18.65 -18.82
CA LEU A 77 20.07 -17.73 -19.86
C LEU A 77 21.16 -16.71 -20.18
N SER A 78 21.24 -16.29 -21.44
CA SER A 78 22.00 -15.11 -21.85
C SER A 78 21.10 -14.19 -22.68
N GLY A 79 21.03 -12.92 -22.31
CA GLY A 79 20.39 -11.85 -23.09
C GLY A 79 21.23 -10.59 -22.98
N LYS A 80 20.60 -9.50 -22.50
CA LYS A 80 21.30 -8.25 -22.16
C LYS A 80 22.42 -8.47 -21.14
N PHE A 81 22.22 -9.39 -20.21
CA PHE A 81 23.23 -9.92 -19.30
C PHE A 81 22.97 -11.40 -19.02
N PRO A 82 24.00 -12.16 -18.59
CA PRO A 82 23.85 -13.57 -18.23
C PRO A 82 23.30 -13.74 -16.82
N PHE A 83 22.33 -14.65 -16.65
CA PHE A 83 21.84 -15.08 -15.34
C PHE A 83 21.32 -16.52 -15.41
N LYS A 84 21.25 -17.16 -14.25
CA LYS A 84 20.65 -18.48 -14.05
C LYS A 84 19.26 -18.28 -13.47
N VAL A 85 18.31 -19.08 -13.93
CA VAL A 85 16.95 -19.17 -13.38
C VAL A 85 16.75 -20.56 -12.81
N ILE A 86 16.15 -20.62 -11.63
CA ILE A 86 15.72 -21.86 -10.99
C ILE A 86 14.21 -21.80 -10.84
N TYR A 87 13.50 -22.70 -11.52
CA TYR A 87 12.07 -22.92 -11.37
C TYR A 87 11.85 -24.09 -10.43
N THR A 88 11.20 -23.87 -9.29
CA THR A 88 10.91 -24.92 -8.30
C THR A 88 9.42 -25.05 -8.10
N LEU A 89 8.88 -26.27 -8.19
CA LEU A 89 7.53 -26.57 -7.73
C LEU A 89 7.62 -27.07 -6.28
N ASN A 90 7.27 -26.19 -5.33
CA ASN A 90 7.45 -26.48 -3.91
C ASN A 90 6.36 -27.41 -3.36
N SER A 91 6.50 -27.80 -2.09
CA SER A 91 5.58 -28.76 -1.43
C SER A 91 4.14 -28.24 -1.24
N LYS A 92 3.91 -26.92 -1.40
CA LYS A 92 2.58 -26.29 -1.36
C LYS A 92 1.98 -26.11 -2.77
N SER A 93 2.57 -26.75 -3.79
CA SER A 93 2.18 -26.57 -5.20
C SER A 93 2.23 -25.09 -5.64
N ALA A 94 3.27 -24.37 -5.21
CA ALA A 94 3.57 -23.02 -5.69
C ALA A 94 4.82 -23.05 -6.57
N LEU A 95 4.82 -22.21 -7.61
CA LEU A 95 5.93 -22.08 -8.54
C LEU A 95 6.86 -20.96 -8.08
N GLU A 96 8.02 -21.33 -7.57
CA GLU A 96 9.08 -20.39 -7.18
C GLU A 96 10.02 -20.17 -8.36
N ILE A 97 10.34 -18.90 -8.62
CA ILE A 97 11.25 -18.50 -9.70
C ILE A 97 12.36 -17.67 -9.09
N GLN A 98 13.55 -18.25 -9.02
CA GLN A 98 14.74 -17.61 -8.47
C GLN A 98 15.73 -17.26 -9.58
N LEU A 99 16.19 -16.01 -9.60
CA LEU A 99 17.20 -15.51 -10.53
C LEU A 99 18.52 -15.33 -9.76
N ILE A 100 19.59 -15.89 -10.32
CA ILE A 100 20.93 -15.88 -9.73
C ILE A 100 21.91 -15.36 -10.78
N ALA A 101 22.68 -14.34 -10.43
CA ALA A 101 23.75 -13.80 -11.26
C ALA A 101 24.93 -13.37 -10.38
N ASP A 102 26.04 -12.96 -11.00
CA ASP A 102 27.12 -12.32 -10.25
C ASP A 102 26.59 -11.06 -9.56
N LYS A 103 26.69 -10.98 -8.23
CA LYS A 103 26.23 -9.85 -7.42
C LYS A 103 26.88 -8.52 -7.80
N LYS A 104 28.08 -8.55 -8.41
CA LYS A 104 28.80 -7.36 -8.89
C LYS A 104 28.43 -6.95 -10.31
N LEU A 105 27.71 -7.80 -11.04
CA LEU A 105 27.26 -7.55 -12.40
C LEU A 105 26.45 -6.25 -12.45
N GLN A 106 26.83 -5.34 -13.35
CA GLN A 106 26.03 -4.16 -13.62
C GLN A 106 24.79 -4.58 -14.40
N VAL A 107 23.62 -4.13 -13.96
CA VAL A 107 22.34 -4.40 -14.63
C VAL A 107 21.54 -3.12 -14.68
N ASP A 108 20.68 -3.01 -15.69
CA ASP A 108 19.60 -2.03 -15.73
C ASP A 108 18.29 -2.69 -15.29
N ASN A 109 17.18 -1.94 -15.28
CA ASN A 109 15.86 -2.54 -15.11
C ASN A 109 15.61 -3.59 -16.21
N PHE A 110 14.99 -4.70 -15.85
CA PHE A 110 14.63 -5.76 -16.79
C PHE A 110 13.39 -6.52 -16.34
N GLU A 111 12.65 -7.06 -17.30
CA GLU A 111 11.36 -7.75 -17.07
C GLU A 111 11.54 -9.26 -17.18
N PHE A 112 11.35 -9.98 -16.07
CA PHE A 112 11.43 -11.44 -16.02
C PHE A 112 10.75 -11.98 -14.75
N PRO A 113 10.03 -13.11 -14.76
CA PRO A 113 9.58 -13.82 -15.97
C PRO A 113 8.55 -12.98 -16.74
N SER A 114 8.18 -13.44 -17.94
CA SER A 114 7.13 -12.79 -18.73
C SER A 114 5.77 -12.84 -18.02
N ALA A 115 4.86 -11.94 -18.42
CA ALA A 115 3.48 -11.92 -17.95
C ALA A 115 2.75 -13.21 -18.32
N PHE A 116 1.86 -13.70 -17.46
CA PHE A 116 0.85 -14.70 -17.88
C PHE A 116 -0.28 -13.99 -18.62
N GLU A 117 -0.74 -14.55 -19.72
CA GLU A 117 -1.83 -13.99 -20.50
C GLU A 117 -3.13 -14.02 -19.72
N THR A 118 -3.88 -12.92 -19.82
CA THR A 118 -5.24 -12.84 -19.32
C THR A 118 -6.16 -13.66 -20.23
N PRO A 119 -6.89 -14.67 -19.71
CA PRO A 119 -7.59 -15.62 -20.57
C PRO A 119 -8.72 -15.02 -21.41
N ASN A 120 -9.46 -14.06 -20.82
CA ASN A 120 -10.64 -13.39 -21.42
C ASN A 120 -11.11 -12.24 -20.53
N THR A 121 -12.17 -11.54 -20.96
CA THR A 121 -12.81 -10.41 -20.25
C THR A 121 -13.54 -10.78 -18.95
N ASN A 122 -13.65 -12.08 -18.62
CA ASN A 122 -14.27 -12.57 -17.39
C ASN A 122 -13.27 -12.66 -16.23
N HIS A 123 -12.34 -11.70 -16.14
CA HIS A 123 -11.35 -11.60 -15.07
C HIS A 123 -11.23 -10.18 -14.53
N TYR A 124 -10.71 -10.08 -13.31
CA TYR A 124 -10.24 -8.85 -12.70
C TYR A 124 -8.74 -8.97 -12.41
N LEU A 125 -8.00 -7.89 -12.64
CA LEU A 125 -6.70 -7.68 -12.02
C LEU A 125 -6.91 -7.23 -10.57
N LEU A 126 -6.19 -7.85 -9.64
CA LEU A 126 -6.15 -7.47 -8.23
C LEU A 126 -5.02 -6.49 -8.01
N LEU A 127 -5.36 -5.22 -7.80
CA LEU A 127 -4.40 -4.17 -7.45
C LEU A 127 -4.37 -3.99 -5.93
N THR A 128 -3.19 -4.11 -5.36
CA THR A 128 -2.90 -3.91 -3.93
C THR A 128 -2.41 -2.50 -3.63
N ASP A 129 -2.79 -1.54 -4.47
CA ASP A 129 -2.63 -0.12 -4.18
C ASP A 129 -3.64 0.26 -3.11
N SER A 130 -3.16 0.72 -1.95
CA SER A 130 -3.99 1.07 -0.80
C SER A 130 -4.90 -0.11 -0.39
N GLU A 131 -6.20 0.09 -0.15
CA GLU A 131 -7.12 -0.96 0.33
C GLU A 131 -7.23 -2.17 -0.62
N GLY A 132 -7.33 -1.90 -1.92
CA GLY A 132 -7.55 -2.94 -2.93
C GLY A 132 -8.59 -2.57 -4.00
N LEU A 133 -8.30 -2.94 -5.24
CA LEU A 133 -9.18 -2.70 -6.40
C LEU A 133 -9.26 -3.95 -7.30
N LEU A 134 -10.48 -4.34 -7.66
CA LEU A 134 -10.80 -5.23 -8.77
C LEU A 134 -10.88 -4.41 -10.06
N LEU A 135 -9.79 -4.37 -10.83
CA LEU A 135 -9.81 -3.69 -12.12
C LEU A 135 -10.26 -4.66 -13.21
N PRO A 136 -11.40 -4.41 -13.91
CA PRO A 136 -11.78 -5.23 -15.06
C PRO A 136 -10.63 -5.26 -16.06
N VAL A 137 -10.26 -6.45 -16.53
CA VAL A 137 -9.10 -6.59 -17.43
C VAL A 137 -9.30 -5.94 -18.79
N ASP A 138 -10.55 -5.60 -19.15
CA ASP A 138 -10.93 -4.87 -20.35
C ASP A 138 -11.11 -3.36 -20.11
N ASP A 139 -10.79 -2.84 -18.93
CA ASP A 139 -10.87 -1.40 -18.64
C ASP A 139 -9.94 -0.58 -19.57
N THR A 140 -10.46 0.54 -20.07
CA THR A 140 -9.80 1.42 -21.04
C THR A 140 -9.40 2.78 -20.48
N GLU A 141 -9.74 3.07 -19.23
CA GLU A 141 -9.64 4.41 -18.64
C GLU A 141 -8.68 4.48 -17.45
N TYR A 142 -8.56 3.40 -16.66
CA TYR A 142 -7.70 3.35 -15.49
C TYR A 142 -6.23 3.44 -15.93
N PRO A 143 -5.41 4.31 -15.29
CA PRO A 143 -4.02 4.50 -15.67
C PRO A 143 -3.20 3.30 -15.23
N ILE A 144 -3.04 2.36 -16.15
CA ILE A 144 -2.08 1.25 -16.05
C ILE A 144 -0.70 1.70 -16.55
N GLY A 145 0.34 1.01 -16.11
CA GLY A 145 1.72 1.32 -16.45
C GLY A 145 2.18 2.55 -15.69
N SER A 146 2.61 2.37 -14.45
CA SER A 146 3.04 3.49 -13.61
C SER A 146 4.27 4.18 -14.20
N LYS A 147 4.20 5.49 -14.44
CA LYS A 147 5.40 6.33 -14.72
C LYS A 147 6.40 6.30 -13.55
N GLU A 148 5.90 6.01 -12.34
CA GLU A 148 6.69 5.90 -11.12
C GLU A 148 6.89 4.43 -10.77
N GLU A 149 7.95 3.84 -11.31
CA GLU A 149 8.35 2.45 -11.05
C GLU A 149 8.97 2.26 -9.65
N ARG A 150 8.46 2.94 -8.61
CA ARG A 150 8.96 2.79 -7.23
C ARG A 150 8.15 1.70 -6.51
N PRO A 151 8.79 0.65 -5.98
CA PRO A 151 8.09 -0.30 -5.10
C PRO A 151 7.57 0.40 -3.86
N PHE A 152 6.44 -0.07 -3.32
CA PHE A 152 5.82 0.46 -2.10
C PHE A 152 5.45 1.95 -2.17
N PHE A 153 5.28 2.47 -3.39
CA PHE A 153 4.72 3.79 -3.60
C PHE A 153 3.19 3.70 -3.60
N CYS A 154 2.56 4.08 -2.48
CA CYS A 154 1.11 4.04 -2.31
C CYS A 154 0.35 5.14 -3.09
N GLY A 155 1.00 5.73 -4.10
CA GLY A 155 0.39 6.68 -5.03
C GLY A 155 -0.02 6.03 -6.36
N GLY A 156 -0.33 4.74 -6.38
CA GLY A 156 -0.60 3.98 -7.60
C GLY A 156 0.23 2.70 -7.79
N ASN A 157 1.10 2.36 -6.85
CA ASN A 157 1.84 1.10 -6.88
C ASN A 157 1.39 0.21 -5.70
N THR A 158 1.91 -1.00 -5.65
CA THR A 158 1.56 -2.00 -4.65
C THR A 158 1.99 -1.58 -3.24
N ALA A 159 1.04 -1.48 -2.31
CA ALA A 159 1.29 -1.29 -0.87
C ALA A 159 1.71 -2.61 -0.20
N MET A 160 1.26 -3.74 -0.74
CA MET A 160 1.66 -5.09 -0.37
C MET A 160 2.41 -5.72 -1.55
N ALA A 161 3.49 -6.44 -1.30
CA ALA A 161 4.40 -6.96 -2.34
C ALA A 161 3.84 -8.13 -3.18
N TRP A 162 2.59 -8.05 -3.61
CA TRP A 162 1.92 -9.02 -4.47
C TRP A 162 0.91 -8.35 -5.41
N MET A 163 0.63 -9.03 -6.52
CA MET A 163 -0.41 -8.69 -7.49
C MET A 163 -1.05 -9.99 -7.97
N GLY A 164 -2.32 -9.96 -8.34
CA GLY A 164 -3.04 -11.17 -8.73
C GLY A 164 -4.08 -10.95 -9.81
N MET A 165 -4.68 -12.04 -10.23
CA MET A 165 -5.81 -12.07 -11.14
C MET A 165 -6.83 -13.09 -10.63
N VAL A 166 -8.11 -12.78 -10.80
CA VAL A 166 -9.22 -13.64 -10.39
C VAL A 166 -10.31 -13.63 -11.46
N ASP A 167 -11.03 -14.74 -11.63
CA ASP A 167 -12.25 -14.72 -12.44
C ASP A 167 -13.38 -13.89 -11.79
N LYS A 168 -14.38 -13.48 -12.56
CA LYS A 168 -15.53 -12.73 -12.01
C LYS A 168 -16.45 -13.57 -11.12
N GLN A 169 -16.22 -14.88 -11.03
CA GLN A 169 -16.93 -15.78 -10.12
C GLN A 169 -16.24 -15.85 -8.74
N PHE A 170 -15.04 -15.25 -8.61
CA PHE A 170 -14.22 -15.26 -7.41
C PHE A 170 -13.84 -16.66 -6.94
N GLU A 171 -13.64 -17.58 -7.87
CA GLU A 171 -13.21 -18.95 -7.55
C GLU A 171 -11.73 -19.13 -7.86
N THR A 172 -11.34 -18.98 -9.12
CA THR A 172 -10.00 -19.35 -9.58
C THR A 172 -9.17 -18.14 -9.97
N GLY A 173 -7.85 -18.31 -10.00
CA GLY A 173 -6.93 -17.24 -10.35
C GLY A 173 -5.47 -17.61 -10.10
N TYR A 174 -4.60 -16.61 -10.15
CA TYR A 174 -3.24 -16.73 -9.67
C TYR A 174 -2.79 -15.42 -9.02
N MET A 175 -1.78 -15.51 -8.15
CA MET A 175 -1.05 -14.36 -7.62
C MET A 175 0.44 -14.54 -7.82
N ALA A 176 1.17 -13.42 -7.86
CA ALA A 176 2.62 -13.38 -7.76
C ALA A 176 3.02 -12.62 -6.48
N ILE A 177 3.90 -13.21 -5.68
CA ILE A 177 4.50 -12.59 -4.48
C ILE A 177 5.96 -12.27 -4.79
N LEU A 178 6.35 -11.00 -4.62
CA LEU A 178 7.75 -10.59 -4.69
C LEU A 178 8.45 -10.99 -3.38
N GLU A 179 9.11 -12.15 -3.41
CA GLU A 179 9.89 -12.68 -2.28
C GLU A 179 11.10 -11.80 -1.96
N THR A 180 11.60 -11.05 -2.94
CA THR A 180 12.67 -10.07 -2.74
C THR A 180 12.25 -8.71 -3.31
N PRO A 181 11.39 -7.95 -2.60
CA PRO A 181 10.65 -6.83 -3.20
C PRO A 181 11.44 -5.52 -3.29
N TYR A 182 12.59 -5.42 -2.63
CA TYR A 182 13.24 -4.12 -2.40
C TYR A 182 13.76 -3.45 -3.68
N ASP A 183 14.19 -4.21 -4.69
CA ASP A 183 14.44 -3.69 -6.03
C ASP A 183 13.67 -4.51 -7.07
N ALA A 184 12.35 -4.55 -6.90
CA ALA A 184 11.42 -5.22 -7.78
C ALA A 184 10.11 -4.41 -7.89
N ASN A 185 9.33 -4.62 -8.94
CA ASN A 185 8.03 -4.01 -9.12
C ASN A 185 7.15 -4.87 -10.05
N PHE A 186 5.86 -4.57 -10.13
CA PHE A 186 4.98 -5.10 -11.17
C PHE A 186 4.77 -4.06 -12.26
N HIS A 187 4.89 -4.49 -13.50
CA HIS A 187 4.55 -3.70 -14.67
C HIS A 187 3.21 -4.19 -15.24
N THR A 188 2.16 -3.41 -15.00
CA THR A 188 0.84 -3.64 -15.62
C THR A 188 0.85 -3.16 -17.06
N GLN A 189 0.34 -3.97 -17.98
CA GLN A 189 0.36 -3.73 -19.43
C GLN A 189 -0.85 -4.35 -20.12
N LYS A 190 -1.08 -4.05 -21.40
CA LYS A 190 -2.08 -4.74 -22.22
C LYS A 190 -1.43 -5.72 -23.18
N VAL A 191 -1.99 -6.92 -23.25
CA VAL A 191 -1.68 -7.94 -24.26
C VAL A 191 -3.02 -8.38 -24.84
N ASN A 192 -3.17 -8.28 -26.17
CA ASN A 192 -4.44 -8.54 -26.87
C ASN A 192 -5.62 -7.74 -26.26
N ASP A 193 -5.38 -6.45 -26.01
CA ASP A 193 -6.32 -5.50 -25.37
C ASP A 193 -6.74 -5.80 -23.93
N LEU A 194 -6.29 -6.91 -23.35
CA LEU A 194 -6.54 -7.29 -21.97
C LEU A 194 -5.36 -6.93 -21.06
N ILE A 195 -5.67 -6.37 -19.90
CA ILE A 195 -4.70 -6.01 -18.88
C ILE A 195 -4.11 -7.27 -18.27
N THR A 196 -2.78 -7.32 -18.18
CA THR A 196 -1.98 -8.31 -17.46
C THR A 196 -0.81 -7.60 -16.75
N PHE A 197 0.05 -8.34 -16.05
CA PHE A 197 1.21 -7.83 -15.36
C PHE A 197 2.41 -8.79 -15.40
N SER A 198 3.60 -8.22 -15.30
CA SER A 198 4.88 -8.94 -15.24
C SER A 198 5.76 -8.39 -14.11
N THR A 199 6.79 -9.15 -13.75
CA THR A 199 7.77 -8.72 -12.74
C THR A 199 8.90 -7.94 -13.40
N VAL A 200 9.21 -6.76 -12.86
CA VAL A 200 10.36 -5.95 -13.23
C VAL A 200 11.36 -5.98 -12.08
N TRP A 201 12.62 -6.28 -12.39
CA TRP A 201 13.72 -6.23 -11.44
C TRP A 201 14.54 -4.96 -11.67
N GLN A 202 14.95 -4.34 -10.58
CA GLN A 202 15.74 -3.10 -10.58
C GLN A 202 17.15 -3.38 -10.03
N PRO A 203 18.15 -2.61 -10.46
CA PRO A 203 19.48 -2.71 -9.87
C PRO A 203 19.50 -2.20 -8.42
N SER A 204 20.29 -2.86 -7.59
CA SER A 204 20.70 -2.38 -6.26
C SER A 204 22.09 -1.75 -6.38
N LEU A 205 22.17 -0.44 -6.20
CA LEU A 205 23.36 0.41 -6.37
C LEU A 205 24.04 0.20 -7.73
N GLY A 206 23.22 0.09 -8.79
CA GLY A 206 23.66 -0.17 -10.16
C GLY A 206 24.04 -1.64 -10.46
N LYS A 207 23.88 -2.55 -9.49
CA LYS A 207 24.32 -3.95 -9.59
C LYS A 207 23.16 -4.92 -9.44
N PHE A 208 23.37 -6.17 -9.84
CA PHE A 208 22.44 -7.26 -9.53
C PHE A 208 22.26 -7.43 -8.01
N GLY A 209 23.33 -7.25 -7.22
CA GLY A 209 23.28 -7.07 -5.76
C GLY A 209 23.02 -8.36 -4.97
N TYR A 210 21.90 -9.02 -5.23
CA TYR A 210 21.44 -10.23 -4.55
C TYR A 210 20.50 -11.05 -5.44
N ASP A 211 20.29 -12.32 -5.08
CA ASP A 211 19.42 -13.24 -5.82
C ASP A 211 17.97 -12.79 -5.76
N ARG A 212 17.27 -12.79 -6.90
CA ARG A 212 15.90 -12.29 -6.99
C ARG A 212 14.92 -13.43 -6.95
N LYS A 213 13.77 -13.27 -6.30
CA LYS A 213 12.78 -14.33 -6.21
C LYS A 213 11.36 -13.78 -6.29
N VAL A 214 10.53 -14.46 -7.09
CA VAL A 214 9.08 -14.30 -7.15
C VAL A 214 8.42 -15.68 -7.02
N THR A 215 7.32 -15.76 -6.28
CA THR A 215 6.55 -17.00 -6.10
C THR A 215 5.15 -16.82 -6.68
N TYR A 216 4.75 -17.74 -7.57
CA TYR A 216 3.40 -17.78 -8.13
C TYR A 216 2.57 -18.85 -7.41
N HIS A 217 1.39 -18.45 -6.94
CA HIS A 217 0.38 -19.35 -6.40
C HIS A 217 -0.84 -19.38 -7.32
N PHE A 218 -1.35 -20.58 -7.59
CA PHE A 218 -2.51 -20.81 -8.44
C PHE A 218 -3.67 -21.32 -7.59
N PHE A 219 -4.87 -20.82 -7.86
CA PHE A 219 -6.06 -21.03 -7.04
C PHE A 219 -7.16 -21.70 -7.86
N ASP A 220 -7.72 -22.77 -7.32
CA ASP A 220 -8.87 -23.50 -7.84
C ASP A 220 -10.18 -23.11 -7.16
N LYS A 221 -10.12 -22.34 -6.07
CA LYS A 221 -11.27 -21.85 -5.29
C LYS A 221 -10.87 -20.70 -4.36
N GLY A 222 -11.86 -19.94 -3.90
CA GLY A 222 -11.72 -18.92 -2.84
C GLY A 222 -11.20 -17.55 -3.29
N GLY A 223 -10.88 -17.39 -4.58
CA GLY A 223 -10.70 -16.08 -5.22
C GLY A 223 -9.70 -15.14 -4.54
N TYR A 224 -10.06 -13.85 -4.47
CA TYR A 224 -9.21 -12.81 -3.89
C TYR A 224 -9.01 -12.96 -2.37
N VAL A 225 -9.97 -13.56 -1.66
CA VAL A 225 -9.83 -13.86 -0.22
C VAL A 225 -8.73 -14.89 -0.02
N ALA A 226 -8.72 -15.99 -0.76
CA ALA A 226 -7.67 -17.00 -0.68
C ALA A 226 -6.28 -16.45 -1.04
N GLN A 227 -6.21 -15.54 -2.02
CA GLN A 227 -4.98 -14.82 -2.38
C GLN A 227 -4.47 -13.95 -1.22
N ALA A 228 -5.34 -13.14 -0.61
CA ALA A 228 -5.00 -12.33 0.56
C ALA A 228 -4.55 -13.20 1.75
N LYS A 229 -5.23 -14.31 2.03
CA LYS A 229 -4.85 -15.23 3.12
C LYS A 229 -3.52 -15.94 2.88
N THR A 230 -3.23 -16.29 1.63
CA THR A 230 -1.93 -16.83 1.23
C THR A 230 -0.82 -15.80 1.46
N TYR A 231 -1.09 -14.54 1.09
CA TYR A 231 -0.14 -13.46 1.37
C TYR A 231 0.05 -13.24 2.87
N ARG A 232 -1.03 -13.19 3.65
CA ARG A 232 -0.99 -13.07 5.13
C ARG A 232 -0.11 -14.14 5.76
N GLU A 233 -0.32 -15.42 5.44
CA GLU A 233 0.48 -16.53 5.96
C GLU A 233 1.99 -16.34 5.68
N HIS A 234 2.30 -15.86 4.47
CA HIS A 234 3.67 -15.61 4.05
C HIS A 234 4.30 -14.38 4.73
N ILE A 235 3.66 -13.21 4.58
CA ILE A 235 4.25 -11.91 4.91
C ILE A 235 4.33 -11.68 6.41
N TRP A 236 3.37 -12.21 7.18
CA TRP A 236 3.39 -12.08 8.64
C TRP A 236 4.63 -12.74 9.24
N LYS A 237 4.97 -13.95 8.78
CA LYS A 237 6.21 -14.63 9.19
C LYS A 237 7.45 -13.84 8.77
N LYS A 238 7.47 -13.34 7.54
CA LYS A 238 8.63 -12.64 6.97
C LYS A 238 8.91 -11.31 7.67
N ASN A 239 7.88 -10.52 7.92
CA ASN A 239 7.97 -9.20 8.55
C ASN A 239 7.82 -9.26 10.08
N LYS A 240 7.70 -10.46 10.67
CA LYS A 240 7.49 -10.68 12.12
C LYS A 240 6.31 -9.90 12.65
N VAL A 241 5.20 -9.96 11.91
CA VAL A 241 3.97 -9.27 12.26
C VAL A 241 3.35 -9.95 13.47
N ILE A 242 3.02 -9.14 14.46
CA ILE A 242 2.23 -9.43 15.65
C ILE A 242 0.92 -8.62 15.58
N THR A 243 -0.10 -9.14 16.24
CA THR A 243 -1.43 -8.55 16.29
C THR A 243 -1.47 -7.25 17.10
N LEU A 244 -2.50 -6.42 16.90
CA LEU A 244 -2.83 -5.26 17.73
C LEU A 244 -2.95 -5.66 19.21
N ARG A 245 -3.52 -6.83 19.50
CA ARG A 245 -3.64 -7.35 20.87
C ARG A 245 -2.29 -7.68 21.50
N GLU A 246 -1.32 -8.16 20.72
CA GLU A 246 0.04 -8.39 21.19
C GLU A 246 0.83 -7.09 21.33
N ASN A 247 0.62 -6.12 20.43
CA ASN A 247 1.20 -4.78 20.52
C ASN A 247 0.67 -4.01 21.73
N GLU A 248 -0.63 -4.09 22.03
CA GLU A 248 -1.24 -3.43 23.19
C GLU A 248 -0.60 -3.87 24.51
N LYS A 249 -0.18 -5.15 24.62
CA LYS A 249 0.55 -5.63 25.81
C LYS A 249 1.86 -4.89 26.04
N LYS A 250 2.50 -4.38 24.97
CA LYS A 250 3.73 -3.59 25.02
C LYS A 250 3.43 -2.10 25.19
N THR A 251 2.39 -1.61 24.52
CA THR A 251 1.97 -0.21 24.52
C THR A 251 0.48 -0.09 24.88
N PRO A 252 0.11 -0.10 26.17
CA PRO A 252 -1.29 -0.14 26.61
C PRO A 252 -2.15 1.03 26.12
N ALA A 253 -1.53 2.18 25.82
CA ALA A 253 -2.23 3.34 25.24
C ALA A 253 -2.90 3.01 23.89
N LEU A 254 -2.43 1.99 23.17
CA LEU A 254 -3.04 1.52 21.93
C LEU A 254 -4.53 1.15 22.10
N ALA A 255 -4.94 0.68 23.28
CA ALA A 255 -6.34 0.35 23.56
C ALA A 255 -7.29 1.54 23.35
N LYS A 256 -6.79 2.78 23.46
CA LYS A 256 -7.59 4.00 23.29
C LYS A 256 -8.01 4.24 21.83
N ILE A 257 -7.24 3.78 20.85
CA ILE A 257 -7.59 4.00 19.43
C ILE A 257 -8.49 2.90 18.85
N ILE A 258 -8.63 1.76 19.52
CA ILE A 258 -9.50 0.67 19.05
C ILE A 258 -10.97 1.08 19.18
N GLY A 259 -11.62 1.32 18.05
CA GLY A 259 -12.97 1.88 18.01
C GLY A 259 -13.03 3.39 18.26
N ALA A 260 -11.92 4.10 18.09
CA ALA A 260 -11.91 5.56 18.12
C ALA A 260 -12.12 6.16 16.73
N VAL A 261 -12.72 7.35 16.70
CA VAL A 261 -12.58 8.23 15.54
C VAL A 261 -11.18 8.84 15.51
N HIS A 262 -10.54 8.86 14.35
CA HIS A 262 -9.27 9.54 14.16
C HIS A 262 -9.52 11.00 13.76
N LEU A 263 -8.98 11.94 14.52
CA LEU A 263 -9.36 13.34 14.42
C LEU A 263 -8.13 14.25 14.35
N TYR A 264 -7.99 14.98 13.25
CA TYR A 264 -7.06 16.10 13.15
C TYR A 264 -7.74 17.40 13.61
N VAL A 265 -7.13 18.10 14.56
CA VAL A 265 -7.65 19.36 15.10
C VAL A 265 -6.88 20.58 14.59
N TRP A 266 -7.65 21.59 14.21
CA TRP A 266 -7.19 22.83 13.58
C TRP A 266 -7.75 24.03 14.33
N ASP A 267 -7.00 25.13 14.32
CA ASP A 267 -7.43 26.40 14.91
C ASP A 267 -7.99 26.26 16.35
N ASN A 268 -9.20 26.75 16.61
CA ASN A 268 -9.87 26.69 17.91
C ASN A 268 -10.29 25.28 18.37
N ALA A 269 -10.31 24.27 17.49
CA ALA A 269 -10.52 22.88 17.91
C ALA A 269 -9.31 22.29 18.69
N ARG A 270 -8.21 23.04 18.81
CA ARG A 270 -7.04 22.70 19.64
C ARG A 270 -7.21 23.10 21.11
N GLU A 271 -8.37 23.64 21.49
CA GLU A 271 -8.70 23.94 22.88
C GLU A 271 -9.26 22.70 23.59
N VAL A 272 -9.01 22.58 24.91
CA VAL A 272 -9.53 21.46 25.71
C VAL A 272 -11.06 21.51 25.86
N SER A 273 -11.64 22.72 25.80
CA SER A 273 -13.09 22.94 25.75
C SER A 273 -13.74 22.19 24.60
N PHE A 274 -13.11 22.18 23.41
CA PHE A 274 -13.61 21.44 22.26
C PHE A 274 -13.58 19.92 22.51
N ALA A 275 -12.50 19.39 23.10
CA ALA A 275 -12.44 17.98 23.47
C ALA A 275 -13.50 17.60 24.52
N GLN A 276 -13.80 18.49 25.47
CA GLN A 276 -14.89 18.30 26.42
C GLN A 276 -16.24 18.28 25.72
N GLU A 277 -16.45 19.14 24.74
CA GLU A 277 -17.71 19.18 23.98
C GLU A 277 -17.93 17.92 23.15
N LEU A 278 -16.89 17.37 22.53
CA LEU A 278 -16.95 16.06 21.87
C LEU A 278 -17.43 14.99 22.86
N LYS A 279 -16.86 14.99 24.07
CA LYS A 279 -17.20 14.05 25.14
C LYS A 279 -18.66 14.21 25.57
N ASP A 280 -19.10 15.44 25.82
CA ASP A 280 -20.47 15.77 26.22
C ASP A 280 -21.49 15.42 25.12
N SER A 281 -21.04 15.40 23.86
CA SER A 281 -21.85 15.01 22.69
C SER A 281 -21.91 13.49 22.46
N GLY A 282 -21.27 12.70 23.33
CA GLY A 282 -21.28 11.23 23.28
C GLY A 282 -20.18 10.62 22.41
N ILE A 283 -19.15 11.39 22.04
CA ILE A 283 -17.94 10.85 21.41
C ILE A 283 -17.07 10.26 22.52
N GLU A 284 -17.23 8.96 22.80
CA GLU A 284 -16.56 8.33 23.95
C GLU A 284 -15.08 8.04 23.72
N LYS A 285 -14.66 7.73 22.48
CA LYS A 285 -13.28 7.43 22.09
C LYS A 285 -12.88 8.25 20.87
N ALA A 286 -11.83 9.05 21.00
CA ALA A 286 -11.22 9.79 19.90
C ALA A 286 -9.70 9.67 19.99
N PHE A 287 -9.06 9.64 18.82
CA PHE A 287 -7.62 9.80 18.68
C PHE A 287 -7.34 11.17 18.07
N ILE A 288 -6.92 12.11 18.91
CA ILE A 288 -6.75 13.52 18.55
C ILE A 288 -5.31 13.78 18.16
N ILE A 289 -5.11 14.24 16.93
CA ILE A 289 -3.81 14.53 16.34
C ILE A 289 -3.73 16.01 15.99
N TRP A 290 -2.61 16.63 16.30
CA TRP A 290 -2.34 18.02 15.89
C TRP A 290 -1.02 18.15 15.14
N ASN A 291 -0.97 19.11 14.22
CA ASN A 291 0.18 19.34 13.35
C ASN A 291 0.99 20.56 13.79
N PRO A 292 2.25 20.39 14.25
CA PRO A 292 3.10 21.49 14.71
C PRO A 292 3.70 22.34 13.58
N ASN A 293 3.45 22.00 12.31
CA ASN A 293 3.71 22.91 11.19
C ASN A 293 2.64 24.02 11.07
N HIS A 294 1.62 23.99 11.93
CA HIS A 294 0.47 24.88 11.89
C HIS A 294 0.18 25.45 13.29
N THR A 295 -0.18 26.74 13.35
CA THR A 295 -0.52 27.49 14.57
C THR A 295 -2.02 27.78 14.63
N PRO A 296 -2.64 28.10 15.78
CA PRO A 296 -2.05 28.14 17.11
C PRO A 296 -1.63 26.76 17.59
N TYR A 297 -0.55 26.68 18.37
CA TYR A 297 -0.26 25.45 19.11
C TYR A 297 -1.26 25.31 20.27
N PRO A 298 -1.63 24.07 20.64
CA PRO A 298 -2.46 23.86 21.82
C PRO A 298 -1.71 24.34 23.08
N GLU A 299 -2.43 24.52 24.18
CA GLU A 299 -1.81 24.87 25.46
C GLU A 299 -0.82 23.77 25.93
N VAL A 300 0.21 24.17 26.66
CA VAL A 300 1.17 23.21 27.25
C VAL A 300 0.42 22.25 28.18
N GLY A 301 0.66 20.95 28.00
CA GLY A 301 -0.06 19.90 28.72
C GLY A 301 -1.42 19.51 28.15
N TYR A 302 -1.81 20.03 26.98
CA TYR A 302 -3.04 19.65 26.24
C TYR A 302 -3.24 18.13 26.18
N ASP A 303 -2.21 17.37 25.80
CA ASP A 303 -2.27 15.92 25.66
C ASP A 303 -2.69 15.22 26.95
N LYS A 304 -2.22 15.70 28.12
CA LYS A 304 -2.62 15.15 29.42
C LYS A 304 -4.09 15.46 29.73
N LYS A 305 -4.56 16.64 29.35
CA LYS A 305 -5.94 17.08 29.61
C LYS A 305 -6.94 16.31 28.75
N ILE A 306 -6.65 16.08 27.47
CA ILE A 306 -7.52 15.24 26.63
C ILE A 306 -7.41 13.76 27.01
N ALA A 307 -6.24 13.29 27.48
CA ALA A 307 -6.11 11.94 28.02
C ALA A 307 -6.97 11.72 29.28
N ALA A 308 -7.16 12.75 30.11
CA ALA A 308 -8.07 12.70 31.26
C ALA A 308 -9.55 12.52 30.86
N LEU A 309 -9.91 12.87 29.62
CA LEU A 309 -11.24 12.61 29.04
C LEU A 309 -11.38 11.20 28.44
N GLY A 310 -10.28 10.42 28.44
CA GLY A 310 -10.21 9.08 27.86
C GLY A 310 -9.78 9.04 26.39
N TYR A 311 -9.39 10.18 25.81
CA TYR A 311 -8.92 10.24 24.43
C TYR A 311 -7.43 9.88 24.30
N ALA A 312 -7.07 9.36 23.12
CA ALA A 312 -5.68 9.22 22.72
C ALA A 312 -5.18 10.54 22.14
N SER A 313 -3.90 10.85 22.35
CA SER A 313 -3.24 12.04 21.83
C SER A 313 -2.11 11.67 20.88
N GLY A 314 -1.95 12.44 19.81
CA GLY A 314 -0.88 12.22 18.83
C GLY A 314 -0.30 13.49 18.24
N GLY A 315 0.98 13.42 17.88
CA GLY A 315 1.69 14.45 17.13
C GLY A 315 1.88 14.04 15.66
N TYR A 316 1.63 14.97 14.73
CA TYR A 316 2.12 14.80 13.36
C TYR A 316 3.64 15.05 13.32
N GLU A 317 4.34 14.19 12.60
CA GLU A 317 5.79 14.28 12.40
C GLU A 317 6.17 13.94 10.96
N LEU A 318 7.27 14.55 10.50
CA LEU A 318 7.80 14.49 9.15
C LEU A 318 9.33 14.50 9.22
N PHE A 319 9.93 13.31 9.17
CA PHE A 319 11.39 13.16 9.17
C PHE A 319 12.01 13.18 7.78
N THR A 320 11.21 13.02 6.72
CA THR A 320 11.72 12.88 5.35
C THR A 320 12.07 14.22 4.71
N ASP A 321 11.36 15.30 5.03
CA ASP A 321 11.44 16.52 4.22
C ASP A 321 12.51 17.48 4.70
N LEU A 322 13.51 17.69 3.84
CA LEU A 322 14.51 18.75 3.93
C LEU A 322 14.17 19.89 2.95
N LYS A 323 14.52 21.12 3.31
CA LYS A 323 14.32 22.29 2.45
C LYS A 323 15.69 22.86 2.05
N LEU A 324 15.83 23.41 0.85
CA LEU A 324 17.12 24.01 0.42
C LEU A 324 17.62 25.13 1.35
N ARG A 325 16.71 25.82 2.05
CA ARG A 325 17.05 26.82 3.09
C ARG A 325 17.93 26.25 4.20
N ASP A 326 17.86 24.93 4.43
CA ASP A 326 18.63 24.20 5.45
C ASP A 326 20.11 24.02 5.05
N THR A 327 20.50 24.45 3.85
CA THR A 327 21.92 24.49 3.43
C THR A 327 22.70 25.58 4.17
N VAL A 328 22.04 26.67 4.55
CA VAL A 328 22.66 27.81 5.21
C VAL A 328 22.53 27.65 6.72
N LYS A 329 23.65 27.76 7.45
CA LYS A 329 23.64 27.86 8.92
C LYS A 329 23.22 29.27 9.34
N LYS A 330 22.01 29.44 9.84
CA LYS A 330 21.50 30.67 10.46
C LYS A 330 21.71 30.63 11.98
N ALA A 331 21.83 31.78 12.64
CA ALA A 331 21.57 31.83 14.08
C ALA A 331 20.06 31.62 14.25
N PHE A 332 19.63 30.41 14.61
CA PHE A 332 18.21 30.14 14.88
C PHE A 332 17.95 30.41 16.36
N THR A 333 17.22 31.49 16.64
CA THR A 333 16.60 31.70 17.95
C THR A 333 15.13 31.29 17.80
N PRO A 334 14.71 30.14 18.37
CA PRO A 334 13.30 29.79 18.36
C PRO A 334 12.53 30.85 19.16
N SER A 335 11.65 31.61 18.52
CA SER A 335 10.67 32.44 19.23
C SER A 335 9.37 31.66 19.35
N LYS A 336 8.74 31.73 20.54
CA LYS A 336 7.41 31.13 20.76
C LYS A 336 6.31 31.81 19.93
N GLU A 337 6.59 32.98 19.38
CA GLU A 337 5.72 33.72 18.45
C GLU A 337 5.75 33.17 17.01
N GLY A 338 6.65 32.22 16.70
CA GLY A 338 6.75 31.55 15.40
C GLY A 338 6.64 30.03 15.45
N LEU A 339 6.87 29.34 14.33
CA LEU A 339 6.83 27.87 14.19
C LEU A 339 8.03 27.17 14.86
N TYR A 340 8.19 27.30 16.18
CA TYR A 340 9.34 26.74 16.90
C TYR A 340 9.34 25.20 16.98
N LEU A 341 8.18 24.55 16.78
CA LEU A 341 8.05 23.09 16.64
C LEU A 341 7.98 22.62 15.18
N GLY A 342 8.15 23.52 14.20
CA GLY A 342 8.07 23.15 12.78
C GLY A 342 9.02 22.01 12.40
N ARG A 343 8.52 21.02 11.65
CA ARG A 343 9.18 19.74 11.35
C ARG A 343 10.14 19.76 10.15
N THR A 344 10.20 20.87 9.42
CA THR A 344 10.95 21.00 8.15
C THR A 344 12.11 21.99 8.23
N SER A 345 12.80 22.04 9.37
CA SER A 345 13.96 22.93 9.55
C SER A 345 15.14 22.20 10.20
N TYR A 346 16.23 22.11 9.44
CA TYR A 346 17.46 21.40 9.80
C TYR A 346 18.67 22.28 9.51
N ASN A 347 18.71 23.40 10.21
CA ASN A 347 19.54 24.55 9.91
C ASN A 347 21.04 24.21 9.73
N GLY A 348 21.57 24.36 8.52
CA GLY A 348 22.95 24.07 8.15
C GLY A 348 23.26 22.58 7.96
N GLN A 349 22.26 21.69 7.98
CA GLN A 349 22.44 20.23 7.96
C GLN A 349 21.96 19.57 6.67
N PHE A 350 21.43 20.32 5.69
CA PHE A 350 20.89 19.74 4.45
C PHE A 350 21.85 18.74 3.79
N ASN A 351 23.13 19.11 3.70
CA ASN A 351 24.10 18.29 2.98
C ASN A 351 24.49 16.98 3.68
N ASP A 352 24.43 16.98 5.01
CA ASP A 352 24.76 15.81 5.83
C ASP A 352 23.57 14.86 6.01
N LEU A 353 22.35 15.35 5.77
CA LEU A 353 21.11 14.61 5.99
C LEU A 353 20.50 14.08 4.69
N ALA A 354 20.69 14.75 3.55
CA ALA A 354 19.98 14.43 2.32
C ALA A 354 20.39 13.06 1.73
N ALA A 355 19.39 12.26 1.35
CA ALA A 355 19.61 11.08 0.53
C ALA A 355 20.12 11.48 -0.86
N ARG A 356 21.07 10.72 -1.39
CA ARG A 356 21.75 11.03 -2.67
C ARG A 356 21.40 10.03 -3.75
N THR A 357 21.08 10.54 -4.93
CA THR A 357 20.96 9.76 -6.16
C THR A 357 22.34 9.35 -6.69
N LYS A 358 22.39 8.41 -7.65
CA LYS A 358 23.64 7.94 -8.28
C LYS A 358 24.50 9.06 -8.87
N ASP A 359 23.88 10.13 -9.37
CA ASP A 359 24.56 11.31 -9.94
C ASP A 359 24.90 12.39 -8.88
N GLY A 360 24.76 12.09 -7.59
CA GLY A 360 25.08 12.99 -6.48
C GLY A 360 24.02 14.06 -6.19
N LYS A 361 22.91 14.08 -6.94
CA LYS A 361 21.76 14.94 -6.65
C LYS A 361 20.95 14.41 -5.46
N THR A 362 19.77 14.96 -5.25
CA THR A 362 18.83 14.57 -4.19
C THR A 362 17.53 14.10 -4.81
N TYR A 363 16.79 13.29 -4.07
CA TYR A 363 15.40 13.00 -4.39
C TYR A 363 14.56 14.18 -3.93
N SER A 364 13.85 14.82 -4.86
CA SER A 364 12.93 15.91 -4.56
C SER A 364 11.53 15.63 -5.06
N ASN A 365 10.53 16.10 -4.32
CA ASN A 365 9.16 16.25 -4.79
C ASN A 365 8.79 17.75 -4.77
N ASN A 366 7.53 18.08 -5.06
CA ASN A 366 7.06 19.47 -5.03
C ASN A 366 7.10 20.13 -3.63
N PHE A 367 7.32 19.34 -2.58
CA PHE A 367 7.31 19.80 -1.20
C PHE A 367 8.72 19.94 -0.64
N GLY A 368 9.64 19.03 -0.90
CA GLY A 368 10.98 19.05 -0.32
C GLY A 368 11.92 17.99 -0.90
N HIS A 369 13.06 17.80 -0.22
CA HIS A 369 14.08 16.81 -0.54
C HIS A 369 14.11 15.71 0.50
N THR A 370 14.29 14.45 0.08
CA THR A 370 14.29 13.29 0.97
C THR A 370 15.55 13.21 1.83
N SER A 371 15.38 13.13 3.14
CA SER A 371 16.43 12.80 4.11
C SER A 371 16.77 11.30 4.09
N CYS A 372 18.01 10.98 4.42
CA CYS A 372 18.45 9.61 4.63
C CYS A 372 18.01 9.14 6.03
N PRO A 373 17.27 8.03 6.18
CA PRO A 373 16.76 7.57 7.47
C PRO A 373 17.87 7.20 8.47
N LEU A 374 19.06 6.83 7.99
CA LEU A 374 20.24 6.65 8.84
C LEU A 374 20.77 8.00 9.36
N ALA A 375 20.92 8.98 8.47
CA ALA A 375 21.56 10.26 8.79
C ALA A 375 20.69 11.13 9.71
N ILE A 376 19.36 11.07 9.56
CA ILE A 376 18.41 11.92 10.28
C ILE A 376 18.20 11.52 11.75
N ARG A 377 18.58 10.30 12.14
CA ARG A 377 18.25 9.72 13.46
C ARG A 377 18.66 10.59 14.67
N PRO A 378 19.85 11.23 14.71
CA PRO A 378 20.18 12.12 15.82
C PRO A 378 19.23 13.31 15.96
N GLU A 379 18.68 13.81 14.85
CA GLU A 379 17.71 14.91 14.86
C GLU A 379 16.30 14.44 15.23
N ILE A 380 15.97 13.15 15.01
CA ILE A 380 14.74 12.54 15.55
C ILE A 380 14.76 12.63 17.08
N ILE A 381 15.83 12.11 17.71
CA ILE A 381 15.99 12.08 19.17
C ILE A 381 15.84 13.48 19.76
N LYS A 382 16.63 14.45 19.28
CA LYS A 382 16.60 15.83 19.78
C LYS A 382 15.21 16.46 19.72
N ARG A 383 14.45 16.17 18.66
CA ARG A 383 13.14 16.80 18.43
C ARG A 383 12.07 16.17 19.32
N VAL A 384 12.06 14.85 19.41
CA VAL A 384 11.14 14.07 20.23
C VAL A 384 11.36 14.37 21.73
N GLU A 385 12.60 14.37 22.21
CA GLU A 385 12.91 14.72 23.61
C GLU A 385 12.51 16.16 23.96
N ARG A 386 12.66 17.09 23.02
CA ARG A 386 12.21 18.47 23.24
C ARG A 386 10.70 18.55 23.35
N GLU A 387 9.99 17.89 22.44
CA GLU A 387 8.54 18.03 22.35
C GLU A 387 7.80 17.28 23.44
N LEU A 388 8.15 16.02 23.71
CA LEU A 388 7.48 15.23 24.75
C LEU A 388 7.62 15.82 26.16
N ARG A 389 8.58 16.73 26.37
CA ARG A 389 8.68 17.53 27.62
C ARG A 389 7.54 18.54 27.77
N GLU A 390 7.05 19.11 26.67
CA GLU A 390 5.96 20.11 26.67
C GLU A 390 4.59 19.48 26.33
N TYR A 391 4.59 18.51 25.41
CA TYR A 391 3.42 17.85 24.83
C TYR A 391 3.63 16.33 24.88
N PRO A 392 3.34 15.68 26.02
CA PRO A 392 3.58 14.25 26.21
C PRO A 392 2.44 13.43 25.60
N HIS A 393 2.31 13.49 24.28
CA HIS A 393 1.36 12.66 23.55
C HIS A 393 1.80 11.18 23.53
N GLU A 394 0.85 10.31 23.22
CA GLU A 394 1.03 8.86 23.26
C GLU A 394 1.46 8.27 21.91
N SER A 395 1.41 9.07 20.85
CA SER A 395 1.64 8.60 19.48
C SER A 395 2.25 9.62 18.54
N TYR A 396 3.02 9.12 17.57
CA TYR A 396 3.42 9.88 16.39
C TYR A 396 2.83 9.30 15.10
N PHE A 397 2.22 10.17 14.29
CA PHE A 397 1.97 9.91 12.88
C PHE A 397 3.18 10.37 12.08
N VAL A 398 3.93 9.43 11.51
CA VAL A 398 5.16 9.72 10.75
C VAL A 398 4.86 9.68 9.26
N ASP A 399 4.80 10.87 8.69
CA ASP A 399 4.41 11.09 7.31
C ASP A 399 5.46 10.57 6.30
N VAL A 400 5.02 10.30 5.06
CA VAL A 400 5.83 9.99 3.87
C VAL A 400 6.55 8.63 3.84
N TYR A 401 7.04 8.11 4.97
CA TYR A 401 7.85 6.88 4.97
C TYR A 401 7.14 5.68 4.34
N GLN A 402 5.86 5.46 4.65
CA GLN A 402 5.05 4.38 4.07
C GLN A 402 4.32 4.78 2.77
N ALA A 403 4.62 5.97 2.22
CA ALA A 403 3.91 6.55 1.07
C ALA A 403 4.74 6.62 -0.21
N ASN A 404 5.98 7.11 -0.11
CA ASN A 404 6.73 7.66 -1.25
C ASN A 404 7.63 6.62 -1.97
N GLY A 405 7.51 5.36 -1.57
CA GLY A 405 8.33 4.25 -2.08
C GLY A 405 9.75 4.20 -1.51
N LEU A 406 10.58 3.34 -2.09
CA LEU A 406 11.91 3.04 -1.58
C LEU A 406 13.02 3.77 -2.34
N PHE A 407 14.03 4.25 -1.59
CA PHE A 407 15.17 4.99 -2.13
C PHE A 407 16.50 4.29 -1.85
N GLU A 408 17.45 4.54 -2.74
CA GLU A 408 18.87 4.29 -2.47
C GLU A 408 19.52 5.55 -1.92
N CYS A 409 20.69 5.41 -1.31
CA CYS A 409 21.53 6.55 -0.94
C CYS A 409 22.95 6.30 -1.40
N TYR A 410 23.46 7.15 -2.28
CA TYR A 410 24.83 7.11 -2.81
C TYR A 410 25.78 8.08 -2.10
N SER A 411 25.41 8.57 -0.91
CA SER A 411 26.31 9.41 -0.11
C SER A 411 27.50 8.59 0.40
N ASP A 412 28.71 9.13 0.28
CA ASP A 412 29.92 8.50 0.82
C ASP A 412 29.86 8.32 2.35
N LYS A 413 29.09 9.15 3.06
CA LYS A 413 28.98 9.12 4.53
C LYS A 413 27.92 8.13 5.04
N HIS A 414 26.87 7.90 4.26
CA HIS A 414 25.72 7.10 4.69
C HIS A 414 25.08 6.37 3.50
N PRO A 415 25.83 5.48 2.82
CA PRO A 415 25.33 4.75 1.67
C PRO A 415 24.30 3.69 2.09
N LEU A 416 23.21 3.55 1.34
CA LEU A 416 22.15 2.58 1.60
C LEU A 416 21.61 1.99 0.30
N THR A 417 21.42 0.67 0.26
CA THR A 417 20.50 0.02 -0.69
C THR A 417 19.04 0.31 -0.29
N ARG A 418 18.06 -0.02 -1.14
CA ARG A 418 16.62 0.11 -0.79
C ARG A 418 16.23 -0.74 0.42
N GLU A 419 16.77 -1.96 0.52
CA GLU A 419 16.56 -2.81 1.71
C GLU A 419 17.15 -2.18 2.97
N GLN A 420 18.36 -1.64 2.88
CA GLN A 420 18.98 -0.95 4.01
C GLN A 420 18.21 0.32 4.38
N PHE A 421 17.72 1.08 3.41
CA PHE A 421 16.82 2.23 3.65
C PHE A 421 15.61 1.81 4.48
N VAL A 422 14.89 0.76 4.07
CA VAL A 422 13.76 0.22 4.81
C VAL A 422 14.15 -0.19 6.23
N ASN A 423 15.28 -0.89 6.40
CA ASN A 423 15.75 -1.31 7.72
C ASN A 423 16.05 -0.12 8.64
N GLU A 424 16.59 0.98 8.10
CA GLU A 424 16.83 2.20 8.86
C GLU A 424 15.54 2.95 9.21
N VAL A 425 14.51 2.90 8.35
CA VAL A 425 13.16 3.39 8.70
C VAL A 425 12.57 2.55 9.84
N ARG A 426 12.63 1.22 9.76
CA ARG A 426 12.15 0.32 10.84
C ARG A 426 12.84 0.66 12.17
N LYS A 427 14.16 0.85 12.16
CA LYS A 427 14.91 1.28 13.36
C LYS A 427 14.45 2.63 13.91
N ASN A 428 14.06 3.57 13.05
CA ASN A 428 13.54 4.87 13.50
C ASN A 428 12.16 4.72 14.17
N TYR A 429 11.28 3.86 13.66
CA TYR A 429 10.01 3.56 14.35
C TYR A 429 10.26 2.84 15.68
N GLN A 430 11.13 1.81 15.69
CA GLN A 430 11.49 1.07 16.90
C GLN A 430 12.07 1.96 17.97
N LEU A 431 12.94 2.91 17.60
CA LEU A 431 13.45 3.92 18.53
C LEU A 431 12.32 4.67 19.25
N LEU A 432 11.26 5.07 18.53
CA LEU A 432 10.14 5.81 19.11
C LEU A 432 9.25 4.92 19.99
N THR A 433 9.04 3.68 19.58
CA THR A 433 8.27 2.71 20.37
C THR A 433 9.01 2.28 21.64
N ASP A 434 10.28 1.93 21.53
CA ASP A 434 11.04 1.28 22.60
C ASP A 434 11.55 2.30 23.64
N GLU A 435 12.07 3.46 23.20
CA GLU A 435 12.64 4.47 24.12
C GLU A 435 11.61 5.48 24.63
N TYR A 436 10.57 5.78 23.84
CA TYR A 436 9.57 6.81 24.16
C TYR A 436 8.16 6.26 24.37
N HIS A 437 7.99 4.93 24.29
CA HIS A 437 6.72 4.23 24.52
C HIS A 437 5.56 4.75 23.65
N GLN A 438 5.89 5.26 22.47
CA GLN A 438 4.91 5.76 21.51
C GLN A 438 4.30 4.58 20.76
N PHE A 439 2.98 4.57 20.58
CA PHE A 439 2.44 3.81 19.46
C PHE A 439 2.62 4.62 18.19
N MET A 440 2.84 3.95 17.07
CA MET A 440 3.33 4.59 15.87
C MET A 440 2.34 4.39 14.72
N GLY A 441 2.18 5.40 13.89
CA GLY A 441 1.45 5.26 12.64
C GLY A 441 2.11 5.99 11.49
N GLY A 442 1.60 5.74 10.29
CA GLY A 442 2.18 6.22 9.05
C GLY A 442 1.18 6.73 8.03
N GLU A 443 1.69 7.52 7.08
CA GLU A 443 0.95 7.89 5.89
C GLU A 443 0.93 6.71 4.92
N TRP A 444 -0.28 6.29 4.52
CA TRP A 444 -0.49 5.03 3.82
C TRP A 444 0.03 3.82 4.60
N GLY A 445 0.01 2.64 4.00
CA GLY A 445 0.23 1.38 4.70
C GLY A 445 1.16 0.45 3.99
N ALA A 446 2.19 0.96 3.30
CA ALA A 446 3.23 0.12 2.72
C ALA A 446 3.76 -0.87 3.77
N ASP A 447 3.61 -2.15 3.49
CA ASP A 447 3.61 -3.18 4.54
C ASP A 447 5.01 -3.59 5.02
N PHE A 448 6.04 -2.99 4.44
CA PHE A 448 7.42 -3.23 4.83
C PHE A 448 7.69 -2.88 6.30
N LEU A 449 6.89 -2.02 6.95
CA LEU A 449 7.09 -1.74 8.39
C LEU A 449 6.66 -2.86 9.31
N GLY A 450 5.87 -3.84 8.85
CA GLY A 450 5.33 -4.89 9.70
C GLY A 450 4.66 -4.30 10.94
N SER A 451 4.95 -4.85 12.12
CA SER A 451 4.34 -4.40 13.39
C SER A 451 4.86 -3.09 13.97
N ASN A 452 5.78 -2.42 13.30
CA ASN A 452 6.29 -1.14 13.82
C ASN A 452 5.31 0.01 13.59
N SER A 453 4.31 -0.15 12.71
CA SER A 453 3.24 0.83 12.45
C SER A 453 1.90 0.17 12.72
N VAL A 454 1.17 0.66 13.73
CA VAL A 454 -0.06 0.04 14.25
C VAL A 454 -1.34 0.77 13.84
N TYR A 455 -1.19 1.94 13.20
CA TYR A 455 -2.28 2.59 12.48
C TYR A 455 -1.76 3.33 11.26
N VAL A 456 -2.59 3.49 10.24
CA VAL A 456 -2.21 4.15 8.99
C VAL A 456 -3.34 5.00 8.44
N HIS A 457 -3.01 6.21 8.00
CA HIS A 457 -3.98 7.10 7.35
C HIS A 457 -3.74 7.11 5.85
N GLY A 458 -4.72 6.62 5.10
CA GLY A 458 -4.65 6.61 3.65
C GLY A 458 -5.29 5.39 3.04
N MET A 459 -5.17 4.22 3.67
CA MET A 459 -5.50 2.95 3.02
C MET A 459 -6.92 2.89 2.47
N MET A 460 -7.89 3.56 3.10
CA MET A 460 -9.25 3.61 2.55
C MET A 460 -9.39 4.47 1.28
N THR A 461 -8.49 5.40 1.00
CA THR A 461 -8.46 6.21 -0.22
C THR A 461 -7.70 5.49 -1.33
N LEU A 462 -8.25 5.32 -2.54
CA LEU A 462 -7.45 4.79 -3.66
C LEU A 462 -6.74 5.97 -4.36
N HIS A 463 -5.47 6.22 -4.09
CA HIS A 463 -4.78 7.46 -4.51
C HIS A 463 -4.81 7.69 -6.03
N ARG A 464 -4.60 6.64 -6.81
CA ARG A 464 -4.67 6.68 -8.26
C ARG A 464 -6.13 6.70 -8.72
N THR A 465 -6.93 7.64 -8.22
CA THR A 465 -8.33 7.88 -8.64
C THR A 465 -8.64 9.34 -8.95
N TRP A 466 -7.67 10.22 -8.74
CA TRP A 466 -7.79 11.65 -9.06
C TRP A 466 -7.16 12.03 -10.42
N TRP A 467 -6.71 11.05 -11.21
CA TRP A 467 -6.09 11.34 -12.50
C TRP A 467 -7.08 12.00 -13.46
N GLY A 468 -6.60 13.01 -14.21
CA GLY A 468 -7.42 13.70 -15.20
C GLY A 468 -8.63 14.43 -14.60
N THR A 469 -8.64 14.69 -13.30
CA THR A 469 -9.68 15.47 -12.62
C THR A 469 -9.22 16.91 -12.41
N GLU A 470 -10.14 17.79 -12.01
CA GLU A 470 -9.85 19.21 -11.76
C GLU A 470 -9.59 19.53 -10.29
N ILE A 471 -9.16 18.54 -9.49
CA ILE A 471 -8.96 18.71 -8.03
C ILE A 471 -7.94 19.79 -7.66
N ASP A 472 -6.99 20.11 -8.55
CA ASP A 472 -6.00 21.16 -8.34
C ASP A 472 -6.46 22.54 -8.87
N ASN A 473 -7.61 22.61 -9.55
CA ASN A 473 -8.13 23.84 -10.14
C ASN A 473 -9.06 24.58 -9.18
N LYS A 474 -8.54 25.65 -8.56
CA LYS A 474 -9.23 26.50 -7.57
C LYS A 474 -10.57 27.11 -8.00
N ASN A 475 -10.90 27.08 -9.30
CA ASN A 475 -12.13 27.65 -9.85
C ASN A 475 -13.23 26.59 -10.07
N THR A 476 -13.04 25.37 -9.55
CA THR A 476 -13.98 24.24 -9.76
C THR A 476 -14.55 23.75 -8.44
N ILE A 477 -15.69 23.08 -8.51
CA ILE A 477 -16.35 22.43 -7.36
C ILE A 477 -15.56 21.21 -6.84
N TYR A 478 -14.57 20.74 -7.60
CA TYR A 478 -13.73 19.59 -7.25
C TYR A 478 -12.49 19.98 -6.46
N TYR A 479 -12.19 21.28 -6.36
CA TYR A 479 -10.94 21.77 -5.79
C TYR A 479 -10.69 21.25 -4.37
N THR A 480 -9.55 20.59 -4.16
CA THR A 480 -9.20 19.99 -2.87
C THR A 480 -8.61 20.96 -1.87
N GLY A 481 -8.48 22.25 -2.19
CA GLY A 481 -7.94 23.25 -1.27
C GLY A 481 -6.41 23.39 -1.33
N ASN A 482 -5.84 24.13 -0.37
CA ASN A 482 -4.38 24.29 -0.23
C ASN A 482 -3.94 24.58 1.21
N TRP A 483 -2.62 24.57 1.41
CA TRP A 483 -1.94 24.83 2.69
C TRP A 483 -1.64 26.30 3.00
N LYS A 484 -2.12 27.28 2.21
CA LYS A 484 -1.69 28.69 2.34
C LYS A 484 -2.10 29.34 3.65
N ASN A 485 -3.29 29.00 4.16
CA ASN A 485 -3.70 29.44 5.47
C ASN A 485 -3.06 28.52 6.52
N ASN A 486 -2.20 29.10 7.36
CA ASN A 486 -1.47 28.32 8.36
C ASN A 486 -2.39 27.74 9.43
N SER A 487 -3.33 28.51 9.98
CA SER A 487 -4.20 27.99 11.05
C SER A 487 -5.34 27.14 10.56
N ARG A 488 -5.87 27.48 9.38
CA ARG A 488 -7.05 26.86 8.79
C ARG A 488 -6.80 26.47 7.33
N PRO A 489 -5.93 25.49 7.05
CA PRO A 489 -5.66 25.08 5.68
C PRO A 489 -6.93 24.54 5.03
N THR A 490 -7.31 25.12 3.88
CA THR A 490 -8.56 24.73 3.18
C THR A 490 -8.49 23.31 2.64
N GLN A 491 -7.28 22.75 2.48
CA GLN A 491 -7.11 21.35 2.11
C GLN A 491 -7.63 20.36 3.15
N MET A 492 -7.62 20.76 4.42
CA MET A 492 -8.04 19.92 5.55
C MET A 492 -9.46 20.24 6.01
N LEU A 493 -9.89 21.49 5.89
CA LEU A 493 -11.18 21.96 6.45
C LEU A 493 -12.27 22.21 5.41
N GLY A 494 -11.92 22.28 4.12
CA GLY A 494 -12.88 22.62 3.06
C GLY A 494 -13.63 21.40 2.53
N THR A 495 -14.90 21.55 2.14
CA THR A 495 -15.68 20.52 1.44
C THR A 495 -15.57 20.64 -0.07
N ARG A 496 -15.84 19.56 -0.81
CA ARG A 496 -15.77 19.50 -2.27
C ARG A 496 -16.67 18.41 -2.83
N VAL A 497 -16.98 18.51 -4.12
CA VAL A 497 -17.72 17.46 -4.84
C VAL A 497 -16.75 16.36 -5.27
N ALA A 498 -17.17 15.10 -5.17
CA ALA A 498 -16.41 13.95 -5.64
C ALA A 498 -16.37 13.91 -7.18
N PRO A 499 -15.19 13.89 -7.82
CA PRO A 499 -15.09 13.76 -9.27
C PRO A 499 -15.56 12.38 -9.78
N ASP A 500 -16.03 12.30 -11.03
CA ASP A 500 -16.51 11.04 -11.63
C ASP A 500 -15.49 9.90 -11.58
N LYS A 501 -14.20 10.20 -11.76
CA LYS A 501 -13.13 9.18 -11.66
C LYS A 501 -12.98 8.64 -10.25
N TYR A 502 -13.14 9.50 -9.23
CA TYR A 502 -13.18 9.07 -7.84
C TYR A 502 -14.41 8.20 -7.57
N LEU A 503 -15.59 8.63 -8.05
CA LEU A 503 -16.83 7.88 -7.92
C LEU A 503 -16.75 6.49 -8.57
N LYS A 504 -16.12 6.39 -9.75
CA LYS A 504 -16.00 5.15 -10.52
C LYS A 504 -14.98 4.17 -9.94
N TYR A 505 -13.87 4.65 -9.39
CA TYR A 505 -12.74 3.80 -9.03
C TYR A 505 -12.39 3.77 -7.54
N SER A 506 -12.65 4.83 -6.77
CA SER A 506 -12.26 4.90 -5.35
C SER A 506 -13.35 4.36 -4.42
N ILE A 507 -14.58 4.83 -4.64
CA ILE A 507 -15.73 4.60 -3.74
C ILE A 507 -16.84 3.77 -4.41
N ASN A 508 -16.51 3.09 -5.50
CA ASN A 508 -17.45 2.20 -6.20
C ASN A 508 -17.46 0.81 -5.54
N GLU A 509 -18.59 0.44 -4.97
CA GLU A 509 -18.83 -0.86 -4.35
C GLU A 509 -18.68 -2.03 -5.34
N TYR A 510 -18.81 -1.79 -6.64
CA TYR A 510 -18.66 -2.84 -7.64
C TYR A 510 -17.23 -3.37 -7.77
N SER A 511 -16.23 -2.52 -7.61
CA SER A 511 -14.83 -2.84 -7.87
C SER A 511 -13.94 -2.77 -6.63
N ARG A 512 -14.37 -2.09 -5.57
CA ARG A 512 -13.59 -1.97 -4.33
C ARG A 512 -13.64 -3.26 -3.50
N VAL A 513 -12.50 -3.68 -2.97
CA VAL A 513 -12.36 -4.88 -2.13
C VAL A 513 -11.36 -4.66 -1.00
N PRO A 514 -11.56 -5.30 0.18
CA PRO A 514 -10.72 -5.09 1.35
C PRO A 514 -9.44 -5.95 1.35
N LEU A 515 -8.59 -5.85 0.32
CA LEU A 515 -7.40 -6.71 0.21
C LEU A 515 -6.43 -6.47 1.36
N TYR A 516 -6.26 -5.22 1.79
CA TYR A 516 -5.38 -4.88 2.90
C TYR A 516 -5.95 -5.37 4.24
N GLU A 517 -7.23 -5.12 4.51
CA GLU A 517 -7.86 -5.58 5.76
C GLU A 517 -7.92 -7.11 5.86
N LEU A 518 -8.12 -7.83 4.74
CA LEU A 518 -8.02 -9.30 4.71
C LEU A 518 -6.63 -9.82 5.13
N VAL A 519 -5.59 -8.99 5.05
CA VAL A 519 -4.21 -9.32 5.45
C VAL A 519 -3.86 -8.74 6.82
N TYR A 520 -4.34 -7.55 7.18
CA TYR A 520 -3.77 -6.76 8.29
C TYR A 520 -4.78 -6.19 9.30
N HIS A 521 -6.08 -6.49 9.21
CA HIS A 521 -7.11 -5.87 10.08
C HIS A 521 -6.82 -6.00 11.59
N ASP A 522 -6.33 -7.15 12.03
CA ASP A 522 -5.94 -7.41 13.42
C ASP A 522 -4.49 -7.01 13.76
N ALA A 523 -3.81 -6.27 12.88
CA ALA A 523 -2.44 -5.80 13.06
C ALA A 523 -2.28 -4.28 12.91
N VAL A 524 -3.14 -3.63 12.10
CA VAL A 524 -3.06 -2.21 11.77
C VAL A 524 -4.46 -1.59 11.70
N VAL A 525 -4.70 -0.51 12.45
CA VAL A 525 -5.94 0.27 12.31
C VAL A 525 -5.82 1.20 11.10
N THR A 526 -6.65 1.02 10.08
CA THR A 526 -6.62 1.88 8.89
C THR A 526 -7.65 3.01 8.95
N SER A 527 -7.45 4.05 8.13
CA SER A 527 -8.45 5.09 7.86
C SER A 527 -8.33 5.65 6.44
N TRP A 528 -9.22 6.58 6.09
CA TRP A 528 -9.11 7.47 4.92
C TRP A 528 -7.83 8.30 4.98
N ARG A 529 -7.43 8.89 3.85
CA ARG A 529 -6.34 9.88 3.87
C ARG A 529 -6.83 11.20 4.45
N TRP A 530 -5.89 11.98 4.96
CA TRP A 530 -6.16 13.26 5.60
C TRP A 530 -6.82 14.28 4.67
N GLU A 531 -6.59 14.25 3.35
CA GLU A 531 -7.30 15.03 2.33
C GLU A 531 -8.50 14.31 1.71
N ASP A 532 -8.93 13.18 2.26
CA ASP A 532 -10.08 12.41 1.74
C ASP A 532 -10.95 11.84 2.88
N SER A 533 -10.91 12.49 4.05
CA SER A 533 -11.78 12.26 5.21
C SER A 533 -13.27 12.07 4.86
N ASN A 534 -14.00 11.42 5.77
CA ASN A 534 -15.42 11.06 5.60
C ASN A 534 -16.30 12.24 5.13
N HIS A 535 -16.12 13.41 5.74
CA HIS A 535 -16.96 14.59 5.56
C HIS A 535 -16.53 15.52 4.42
N HIS A 536 -15.40 15.23 3.76
CA HIS A 536 -14.89 16.09 2.69
C HIS A 536 -15.75 16.11 1.43
N ASN A 537 -16.49 15.02 1.19
CA ASN A 537 -17.51 14.91 0.14
C ASN A 537 -18.86 14.64 0.82
N PRO A 538 -19.56 15.68 1.30
CA PRO A 538 -20.79 15.52 2.08
C PRO A 538 -21.86 14.64 1.41
N GLU A 539 -21.94 14.70 0.07
CA GLU A 539 -22.91 13.95 -0.74
C GLU A 539 -22.71 12.42 -0.71
N ILE A 540 -21.52 11.96 -0.35
CA ILE A 540 -21.17 10.54 -0.22
C ILE A 540 -20.62 10.17 1.17
N TRP A 541 -20.79 11.03 2.18
CA TRP A 541 -20.31 10.74 3.54
C TRP A 541 -20.90 9.41 4.05
N TRP A 542 -22.21 9.22 3.95
CA TRP A 542 -22.89 7.97 4.32
C TRP A 542 -22.20 6.73 3.73
N LYS A 543 -21.70 6.83 2.49
CA LYS A 543 -21.06 5.72 1.79
C LYS A 543 -19.68 5.41 2.36
N LYS A 544 -18.91 6.45 2.72
CA LYS A 544 -17.62 6.29 3.39
C LYS A 544 -17.78 5.63 4.76
N ASP A 545 -18.81 6.02 5.52
CA ASP A 545 -19.14 5.39 6.80
C ASP A 545 -19.49 3.91 6.62
N LEU A 546 -20.33 3.57 5.64
CA LEU A 546 -20.66 2.16 5.35
C LEU A 546 -19.44 1.34 4.95
N PHE A 547 -18.49 1.91 4.19
CA PHE A 547 -17.22 1.23 3.91
C PHE A 547 -16.34 1.09 5.17
N ASN A 548 -16.29 2.10 6.04
CA ASN A 548 -15.61 1.95 7.33
C ASN A 548 -16.20 0.80 8.14
N MET A 549 -17.53 0.67 8.17
CA MET A 549 -18.18 -0.43 8.87
C MET A 549 -17.93 -1.80 8.22
N LEU A 550 -18.01 -1.88 6.89
CA LEU A 550 -17.82 -3.13 6.15
C LEU A 550 -16.39 -3.64 6.28
N TYR A 551 -15.40 -2.75 6.21
CA TYR A 551 -13.98 -3.12 6.20
C TYR A 551 -13.37 -3.12 7.60
N GLY A 552 -14.04 -2.53 8.59
CA GLY A 552 -13.56 -2.45 9.96
C GLY A 552 -12.46 -1.41 10.15
N SER A 553 -12.58 -0.26 9.50
CA SER A 553 -11.61 0.83 9.58
C SER A 553 -12.15 2.04 10.35
N ALA A 554 -11.24 2.88 10.85
CA ALA A 554 -11.60 4.09 11.59
C ALA A 554 -12.11 5.20 10.66
N PRO A 555 -13.16 5.94 11.05
CA PRO A 555 -13.49 7.19 10.37
C PRO A 555 -12.37 8.21 10.68
N LEU A 556 -12.06 9.06 9.70
CA LEU A 556 -11.08 10.13 9.86
C LEU A 556 -11.76 11.47 9.65
N TRP A 557 -11.57 12.41 10.59
CA TRP A 557 -12.13 13.75 10.56
C TRP A 557 -11.04 14.82 10.65
N ASN A 558 -11.37 16.01 10.15
CA ASN A 558 -10.56 17.21 10.21
C ASN A 558 -11.47 18.35 10.68
N LEU A 559 -11.23 18.86 11.88
CA LEU A 559 -12.13 19.83 12.51
C LEU A 559 -11.38 21.08 12.94
N ALA A 560 -11.94 22.23 12.57
CA ALA A 560 -12.02 23.36 13.47
C ALA A 560 -13.43 23.38 14.08
N HIS A 561 -13.66 24.21 15.10
CA HIS A 561 -14.91 24.21 15.85
C HIS A 561 -16.13 24.50 14.95
N GLU A 562 -15.97 25.33 13.92
CA GLU A 562 -17.05 25.68 12.98
C GLU A 562 -17.50 24.48 12.15
N GLN A 563 -16.56 23.67 11.64
CA GLN A 563 -16.91 22.46 10.89
C GLN A 563 -17.73 21.49 11.75
N TRP A 564 -17.38 21.37 13.03
CA TRP A 564 -18.11 20.56 13.99
C TRP A 564 -19.53 21.10 14.19
N GLU A 565 -19.70 22.37 14.51
CA GLU A 565 -21.02 22.95 14.78
C GLU A 565 -21.95 22.89 13.55
N GLU A 566 -21.42 23.16 12.35
CA GLU A 566 -22.17 23.09 11.10
C GLU A 566 -22.74 21.69 10.81
N ASN A 567 -22.05 20.63 11.24
CA ASN A 567 -22.36 19.23 10.89
C ASN A 567 -22.46 18.29 12.10
N LYS A 568 -22.73 18.84 13.30
CA LYS A 568 -22.64 18.13 14.58
C LYS A 568 -23.47 16.86 14.62
N VAL A 569 -24.70 16.94 14.12
CA VAL A 569 -25.62 15.78 14.05
C VAL A 569 -25.01 14.66 13.20
N THR A 570 -24.48 14.99 12.03
CA THR A 570 -23.87 14.03 11.10
C THR A 570 -22.59 13.41 11.68
N PHE A 571 -21.75 14.19 12.37
CA PHE A 571 -20.58 13.64 13.06
C PHE A 571 -20.97 12.66 14.16
N ILE A 572 -21.97 13.02 14.98
CA ILE A 572 -22.46 12.14 16.04
C ILE A 572 -23.06 10.85 15.46
N GLU A 573 -23.81 10.94 14.37
CA GLU A 573 -24.36 9.77 13.66
C GLU A 573 -23.26 8.87 13.09
N SER A 574 -22.27 9.47 12.41
CA SER A 574 -21.09 8.78 11.89
C SER A 574 -20.35 8.02 12.99
N TYR A 575 -20.11 8.67 14.14
CA TYR A 575 -19.50 8.02 15.30
C TYR A 575 -20.34 6.84 15.81
N LYS A 576 -21.64 7.04 16.03
CA LYS A 576 -22.55 6.01 16.57
C LYS A 576 -22.64 4.78 15.67
N ASN A 577 -22.57 4.97 14.36
CA ASN A 577 -22.60 3.88 13.39
C ASN A 577 -21.27 3.11 13.37
N VAL A 578 -20.15 3.83 13.23
CA VAL A 578 -18.85 3.21 12.92
C VAL A 578 -18.09 2.78 14.17
N CYS A 579 -17.93 3.65 15.16
CA CYS A 579 -16.95 3.48 16.23
C CYS A 579 -17.30 2.35 17.23
N PRO A 580 -18.57 2.21 17.71
CA PRO A 580 -18.95 1.07 18.55
C PRO A 580 -18.84 -0.27 17.85
N TRP A 581 -19.04 -0.31 16.53
CA TRP A 581 -18.83 -1.52 15.74
C TRP A 581 -17.33 -1.84 15.67
N LEU A 582 -16.51 -0.88 15.26
CA LEU A 582 -15.05 -1.03 15.21
C LEU A 582 -14.46 -1.47 16.56
N GLN A 583 -14.98 -0.97 17.68
CA GLN A 583 -14.54 -1.39 19.00
C GLN A 583 -14.73 -2.90 19.25
N LYS A 584 -15.80 -3.50 18.70
CA LYS A 584 -16.09 -4.94 18.87
C LYS A 584 -15.19 -5.82 18.03
N ILE A 585 -14.79 -5.35 16.85
CA ILE A 585 -14.05 -6.14 15.86
C ILE A 585 -12.58 -5.76 15.72
N GLY A 586 -12.12 -4.64 16.27
CA GLY A 586 -10.79 -4.06 15.96
C GLY A 586 -9.58 -4.88 16.39
N TYR A 587 -9.77 -6.05 17.02
CA TYR A 587 -8.72 -7.04 17.29
C TYR A 587 -8.91 -8.36 16.55
N ASP A 588 -9.99 -8.47 15.78
CA ASP A 588 -10.36 -9.68 15.07
C ASP A 588 -9.71 -9.69 13.70
N GLU A 589 -9.36 -10.86 13.19
CA GLU A 589 -8.99 -10.99 11.78
C GLU A 589 -10.25 -10.83 10.93
N LEU A 590 -10.22 -10.03 9.86
CA LEU A 590 -11.24 -10.08 8.81
C LEU A 590 -11.07 -11.38 8.02
N ILE A 591 -11.81 -12.43 8.35
CA ILE A 591 -11.60 -13.78 7.79
C ILE A 591 -12.19 -13.95 6.39
N SER A 592 -13.25 -13.22 6.05
CA SER A 592 -13.87 -13.28 4.73
C SER A 592 -14.59 -12.00 4.36
N HIS A 593 -14.62 -11.71 3.06
CA HIS A 593 -15.46 -10.72 2.42
C HIS A 593 -16.16 -11.37 1.22
N ARG A 594 -17.43 -11.02 0.96
CA ARG A 594 -18.15 -11.48 -0.24
C ARG A 594 -19.16 -10.46 -0.75
N PHE A 595 -19.38 -10.50 -2.06
CA PHE A 595 -20.53 -9.87 -2.70
C PHE A 595 -21.74 -10.80 -2.55
N VAL A 596 -22.81 -10.29 -1.95
CA VAL A 596 -24.06 -11.03 -1.71
C VAL A 596 -24.97 -10.97 -2.93
N THR A 597 -25.00 -9.82 -3.62
CA THR A 597 -25.77 -9.62 -4.85
C THR A 597 -24.90 -9.57 -6.10
N PRO A 598 -25.40 -9.99 -7.28
CA PRO A 598 -24.64 -9.96 -8.54
C PRO A 598 -24.22 -8.55 -9.00
N ASP A 599 -24.94 -7.52 -8.58
CA ASP A 599 -24.59 -6.11 -8.84
C ASP A 599 -23.60 -5.53 -7.83
N HIS A 600 -23.13 -6.35 -6.88
CA HIS A 600 -22.17 -6.05 -5.83
C HIS A 600 -22.63 -4.98 -4.82
N LYS A 601 -23.89 -4.53 -4.88
CA LYS A 601 -24.42 -3.50 -3.98
C LYS A 601 -24.63 -4.00 -2.55
N VAL A 602 -24.71 -5.31 -2.35
CA VAL A 602 -24.82 -5.91 -1.03
C VAL A 602 -23.57 -6.71 -0.76
N GLN A 603 -22.90 -6.43 0.36
CA GLN A 603 -21.61 -7.02 0.71
C GLN A 603 -21.62 -7.48 2.16
N GLU A 604 -20.85 -8.52 2.45
CA GLU A 604 -20.71 -9.06 3.80
C GLU A 604 -19.25 -9.26 4.17
N SER A 605 -18.91 -8.89 5.41
CA SER A 605 -17.63 -9.16 6.06
C SER A 605 -17.84 -9.99 7.32
N VAL A 606 -16.96 -10.96 7.55
CA VAL A 606 -16.96 -11.83 8.74
C VAL A 606 -15.61 -11.76 9.42
N PHE A 607 -15.63 -11.63 10.75
CA PHE A 607 -14.47 -11.47 11.61
C PHE A 607 -14.22 -12.73 12.45
N SER A 608 -12.99 -12.93 12.92
CA SER A 608 -12.58 -14.15 13.62
C SER A 608 -13.31 -14.42 14.95
N SER A 609 -13.92 -13.41 15.56
CA SER A 609 -14.82 -13.57 16.71
C SER A 609 -16.16 -14.25 16.36
N GLY A 610 -16.50 -14.33 15.08
CA GLY A 610 -17.83 -14.68 14.58
C GLY A 610 -18.76 -13.48 14.42
N ASN A 611 -18.31 -12.27 14.80
CA ASN A 611 -19.00 -11.03 14.44
C ASN A 611 -19.00 -10.87 12.91
N ARG A 612 -20.11 -10.39 12.36
CA ARG A 612 -20.21 -10.09 10.93
C ARG A 612 -21.12 -8.91 10.66
N ILE A 613 -20.96 -8.33 9.48
CA ILE A 613 -21.77 -7.22 9.02
C ILE A 613 -22.17 -7.42 7.56
N THR A 614 -23.41 -7.10 7.25
CA THR A 614 -23.90 -6.99 5.88
C THR A 614 -24.28 -5.54 5.60
N VAL A 615 -23.77 -4.98 4.50
CA VAL A 615 -24.01 -3.60 4.07
C VAL A 615 -24.79 -3.59 2.78
N ASN A 616 -25.77 -2.68 2.68
CA ASN A 616 -26.57 -2.43 1.48
C ASN A 616 -26.27 -1.03 0.95
N PHE A 617 -25.54 -0.95 -0.17
CA PHE A 617 -25.23 0.29 -0.87
C PHE A 617 -26.33 0.73 -1.86
N SER A 618 -27.36 -0.09 -2.07
CA SER A 618 -28.45 0.22 -3.01
C SER A 618 -29.42 1.28 -2.47
N ASP A 619 -30.22 1.82 -3.38
CA ASP A 619 -31.30 2.76 -3.08
C ASP A 619 -32.60 2.05 -2.67
N GLU A 620 -32.61 0.73 -2.53
CA GLU A 620 -33.78 -0.06 -2.13
C GLU A 620 -33.52 -0.86 -0.86
N ASP A 621 -34.60 -1.10 -0.10
CA ASP A 621 -34.59 -2.03 1.02
C ASP A 621 -34.38 -3.46 0.50
N ILE A 622 -33.58 -4.26 1.20
CA ILE A 622 -33.38 -5.67 0.88
C ILE A 622 -33.79 -6.57 2.05
N ILE A 623 -34.10 -7.83 1.76
CA ILE A 623 -34.24 -8.87 2.77
C ILE A 623 -32.99 -9.73 2.77
N PHE A 624 -32.27 -9.74 3.89
CA PHE A 624 -31.11 -10.60 4.11
C PHE A 624 -31.35 -11.44 5.37
N GLU A 625 -31.35 -12.76 5.21
CA GLU A 625 -31.62 -13.73 6.30
C GLU A 625 -32.89 -13.43 7.11
N GLY A 626 -33.97 -13.05 6.42
CA GLY A 626 -35.27 -12.76 7.04
C GLY A 626 -35.34 -11.41 7.76
N LYS A 627 -34.30 -10.57 7.69
CA LYS A 627 -34.28 -9.20 8.23
C LYS A 627 -34.20 -8.18 7.11
N THR A 628 -34.89 -7.06 7.27
CA THR A 628 -34.79 -5.93 6.34
C THR A 628 -33.52 -5.13 6.63
N ILE A 629 -32.68 -4.96 5.60
CA ILE A 629 -31.60 -3.97 5.60
C ILE A 629 -32.09 -2.81 4.76
N LYS A 630 -32.19 -1.62 5.37
CA LYS A 630 -32.64 -0.42 4.67
C LYS A 630 -31.72 -0.06 3.51
N ALA A 631 -32.26 0.64 2.52
CA ALA A 631 -31.46 1.35 1.53
C ALA A 631 -30.35 2.15 2.22
N LYS A 632 -29.12 2.05 1.72
CA LYS A 632 -27.94 2.72 2.32
C LYS A 632 -27.74 2.40 3.80
N GLY A 633 -28.08 1.17 4.19
CA GLY A 633 -28.06 0.70 5.56
C GLY A 633 -27.13 -0.49 5.76
N PHE A 634 -27.10 -0.97 7.01
CA PHE A 634 -26.30 -2.13 7.39
C PHE A 634 -27.03 -2.97 8.43
N LEU A 635 -26.55 -4.19 8.64
CA LEU A 635 -26.97 -5.08 9.69
C LEU A 635 -25.75 -5.78 10.29
N THR A 636 -25.51 -5.56 11.59
CA THR A 636 -24.46 -6.26 12.33
C THR A 636 -25.03 -7.46 13.08
N PHE A 637 -24.23 -8.52 13.16
CA PHE A 637 -24.52 -9.72 13.93
C PHE A 637 -23.37 -9.92 14.89
N THR A 638 -23.67 -9.86 16.19
CA THR A 638 -22.70 -10.07 17.25
C THR A 638 -22.93 -11.40 17.93
N LYS A 639 -21.85 -12.13 18.18
CA LYS A 639 -21.90 -13.42 18.89
C LYS A 639 -21.91 -13.25 20.40
#